data_AF-A0A067LWJ4-F1
#
_entry.id   AF-A0A067LWJ4-F1
#
_cell.length_a   1.000
_cell.length_b   1.000
_cell.length_c   1.000
_cell.angle_alpha   90.00
_cell.angle_beta   90.00
_cell.angle_gamma   90.00
#
_symmetry.space_group_name_H-M   'P 1'
#
loop_
_entity.id
_entity.type
_entity.pdbx_description
1 polymer ?
#
loop_
_entity_poly.entity_id
_entity_poly.type
_entity_poly.pdbx_seq_one_letter_code
_entity_poly.pdbx_strand_id
1 'polypeptide(L)'
;MHSAISVPTVSSVGFIRASSLIQQTIPKMATICNGGKCPSPKSLIEKQDIAQLGTKDDRDRRISTARRDDEDRRARVNKGRDMVYNQHVPLGSKKLDEVLKARSEVLTANAFSERLCALGFDYHDMLVNDFLHEWEIGNLMGLLKHIIRILYAHDPDLVIIFNERFRLILPFARDTIRKFVHNVSDMKNFAGRDYKDVLQCIIPVFYGLLPEPHNSEICTLLLAALEFHTLAKLRLHTDDTLADLDGAIVKYGCLIRRFATYTCPAFSTKDTPKEAEAKARKRAKKERATKEAGTAAIPANSTSTTTSNSRGFSLAQYKLYALGYYPATIRSFGTTEGYSVLRGEPEHRTAKTLYKMTSKTSSSTKQMTAMETIEHHLNRINDAINAILPPALKKQPRNPIHHDPSARYEMAIDAQEKIELAAFLSGHINDPAVHMSHMSSIRGYRYSTTTTIARSLKPLPYLQMFWEKLIDFHIAELRGKEYNGEDTVYSNEERYKIQIKGNFLHVHPRLRLNYTSYDVRRGQDALNLRSNRHDIFVPSGEKQTKTSHPFWYARILGIFHTFALDLSQPGASFKRVEFLWVRWFGNEKYRDGAGLARVAFMDPMAAGSFGFVSPRKVIRASHINPAFHYGRDPQWPSGTTFVEEEGGDWTYYYVNHHVDRDMYMRYRGGGIGHQNTCDIQSEKLAAAVPAEISDGAHDVEMAGTIGEEPGEEPAAAAEDEGLDTDSDDGSHNGRPLEGDEDDNSTASESECDSDVDFDV
;
A
#
# COMPACT_ATOMS: atom_id res chain seq x y z
N MET A 1 -6.05 2.86 53.30
CA MET A 1 -6.24 4.13 52.55
C MET A 1 -5.70 4.01 51.12
N HIS A 2 -6.29 3.11 50.33
CA HIS A 2 -6.16 3.11 48.86
C HIS A 2 -7.53 2.80 48.30
N SER A 3 -8.30 3.85 48.01
CA SER A 3 -9.57 3.74 47.30
C SER A 3 -9.27 3.57 45.82
N ALA A 4 -9.57 2.38 45.30
CA ALA A 4 -9.59 2.09 43.87
C ALA A 4 -10.58 3.03 43.18
N ILE A 5 -10.07 3.88 42.29
CA ILE A 5 -10.90 4.64 41.35
C ILE A 5 -11.35 3.62 40.29
N SER A 6 -12.60 3.19 40.41
CA SER A 6 -13.33 2.50 39.35
C SER A 6 -13.35 3.40 38.12
N VAL A 7 -12.58 3.04 37.09
CA VAL A 7 -12.76 3.56 35.74
C VAL A 7 -14.04 2.90 35.19
N PRO A 8 -15.06 3.64 34.76
CA PRO A 8 -16.21 3.04 34.12
C PRO A 8 -15.75 2.44 32.78
N THR A 9 -15.94 1.13 32.62
CA THR A 9 -15.87 0.45 31.33
C THR A 9 -16.87 1.11 30.37
N VAL A 10 -16.36 1.88 29.42
CA VAL A 10 -17.15 2.40 28.30
C VAL A 10 -17.60 1.20 27.47
N SER A 11 -18.92 1.00 27.33
CA SER A 11 -19.45 -0.06 26.49
C SER A 11 -19.15 0.20 25.01
N SER A 12 -18.97 -0.88 24.27
CA SER A 12 -18.79 -1.00 22.80
C SER A 12 -19.78 -0.17 21.97
N VAL A 13 -20.90 0.26 22.56
CA VAL A 13 -21.92 1.16 21.98
C VAL A 13 -21.37 2.57 21.69
N GLY A 14 -20.31 3.02 22.38
CA GLY A 14 -19.67 4.31 22.10
C GLY A 14 -18.98 4.40 20.72
N PHE A 15 -18.63 3.26 20.11
CA PHE A 15 -17.85 3.22 18.88
C PHE A 15 -18.68 3.34 17.60
N ILE A 16 -19.95 2.89 17.58
CA ILE A 16 -20.74 2.83 16.33
C ILE A 16 -21.05 4.22 15.75
N ARG A 17 -21.17 5.25 16.61
CA ARG A 17 -21.31 6.64 16.15
C ARG A 17 -19.96 7.34 15.89
N ALA A 18 -18.81 6.73 16.21
CA ALA A 18 -17.52 7.41 16.27
C ALA A 18 -16.97 7.86 14.90
N SER A 19 -17.20 7.12 13.81
CA SER A 19 -16.62 7.46 12.51
C SER A 19 -17.26 8.71 11.88
N SER A 20 -18.59 8.90 12.00
CA SER A 20 -19.25 10.17 11.64
C SER A 20 -19.11 11.23 12.73
N LEU A 21 -18.93 10.82 13.99
CA LEU A 21 -18.63 11.74 15.08
C LEU A 21 -17.27 12.39 14.91
N ILE A 22 -16.17 11.74 14.50
CA ILE A 22 -14.84 12.39 14.45
C ILE A 22 -14.80 13.65 13.55
N GLN A 23 -15.44 13.62 12.38
CA GLN A 23 -15.60 14.82 11.54
C GLN A 23 -16.57 15.86 12.11
N GLN A 24 -17.52 15.46 12.97
CA GLN A 24 -18.47 16.35 13.64
C GLN A 24 -18.05 16.77 15.06
N THR A 25 -17.11 16.09 15.70
CA THR A 25 -16.67 16.29 17.09
C THR A 25 -15.39 17.09 17.14
N ILE A 26 -14.46 16.95 16.18
CA ILE A 26 -13.27 17.81 16.13
C ILE A 26 -13.68 19.29 16.03
N PRO A 27 -14.61 19.73 15.15
CA PRO A 27 -15.06 21.11 15.14
C PRO A 27 -15.74 21.53 16.45
N LYS A 28 -16.49 20.62 17.10
CA LYS A 28 -17.17 20.87 18.38
C LYS A 28 -16.18 21.01 19.55
N MET A 29 -15.18 20.14 19.62
CA MET A 29 -14.09 20.21 20.61
C MET A 29 -13.18 21.40 20.33
N ALA A 30 -12.89 21.69 19.07
CA ALA A 30 -12.11 22.86 18.67
C ALA A 30 -12.85 24.18 18.94
N THR A 31 -14.17 24.13 19.17
CA THR A 31 -15.06 25.29 19.25
C THR A 31 -14.98 26.18 18.00
N ILE A 32 -15.02 25.53 16.83
CA ILE A 32 -14.94 26.20 15.53
C ILE A 32 -16.21 25.97 14.73
N CYS A 33 -16.68 27.03 14.09
CA CYS A 33 -17.85 27.01 13.23
C CYS A 33 -17.56 26.21 11.95
N ASN A 34 -18.42 25.25 11.63
CA ASN A 34 -18.29 24.49 10.39
C ASN A 34 -18.42 25.42 9.19
N GLY A 35 -17.52 25.29 8.21
CA GLY A 35 -17.47 26.18 7.05
C GLY A 35 -17.13 27.65 7.38
N GLY A 36 -16.62 27.95 8.58
CA GLY A 36 -16.16 29.29 8.96
C GLY A 36 -15.03 29.83 8.07
N LYS A 37 -14.77 31.14 8.18
CA LYS A 37 -13.66 31.83 7.48
C LYS A 37 -12.29 31.20 7.76
N CYS A 38 -12.08 30.75 9.00
CA CYS A 38 -10.85 30.18 9.52
C CYS A 38 -11.07 28.71 9.92
N PRO A 39 -10.97 27.74 8.99
CA PRO A 39 -11.38 26.37 9.23
C PRO A 39 -10.38 25.53 10.05
N SER A 40 -9.13 26.01 10.23
CA SER A 40 -8.10 25.22 10.93
C SER A 40 -8.32 25.22 12.45
N PRO A 41 -8.25 24.06 13.12
CA PRO A 41 -8.18 23.96 14.57
C PRO A 41 -6.89 24.50 15.20
N LYS A 42 -5.83 24.69 14.41
CA LYS A 42 -4.49 25.06 14.90
C LYS A 42 -4.09 26.50 14.58
N SER A 43 -4.68 27.12 13.55
CA SER A 43 -4.37 28.50 13.17
C SER A 43 -5.60 29.26 12.67
N LEU A 44 -5.47 30.58 12.52
CA LEU A 44 -6.48 31.48 11.97
C LEU A 44 -6.27 31.69 10.46
N ILE A 45 -5.79 30.67 9.76
CA ILE A 45 -5.66 30.72 8.31
C ILE A 45 -7.03 30.94 7.67
N GLU A 46 -7.13 31.90 6.74
CA GLU A 46 -8.37 32.09 6.00
C GLU A 46 -8.48 31.10 4.83
N LYS A 47 -9.72 30.82 4.42
CA LYS A 47 -10.01 29.89 3.30
C LYS A 47 -9.23 30.17 2.02
N GLN A 48 -9.03 31.45 1.69
CA GLN A 48 -8.32 31.88 0.49
C GLN A 48 -6.82 31.51 0.51
N ASP A 49 -6.24 31.35 1.70
CA ASP A 49 -4.82 31.10 1.89
C ASP A 49 -4.46 29.61 2.02
N ILE A 50 -5.46 28.72 2.07
CA ILE A 50 -5.29 27.27 2.21
C ILE A 50 -4.40 26.69 1.09
N ALA A 51 -4.54 27.20 -0.13
CA ALA A 51 -3.80 26.71 -1.30
C ALA A 51 -2.28 26.92 -1.19
N GLN A 52 -1.83 27.77 -0.27
CA GLN A 52 -0.43 28.14 -0.12
C GLN A 52 0.42 27.11 0.63
N LEU A 53 -0.09 25.89 0.89
CA LEU A 53 0.65 24.80 1.56
C LEU A 53 2.13 24.72 1.14
N GLY A 54 3.03 24.84 2.12
CA GLY A 54 4.47 24.70 1.89
C GLY A 54 5.18 25.94 1.35
N THR A 55 4.50 27.08 1.11
CA THR A 55 5.19 28.36 0.86
C THR A 55 5.78 28.89 2.17
N LYS A 56 6.71 29.86 2.06
CA LYS A 56 7.25 30.57 3.23
C LYS A 56 6.13 31.26 4.01
N ASP A 57 5.24 31.96 3.31
CA ASP A 57 4.10 32.67 3.93
C ASP A 57 3.11 31.74 4.63
N ASP A 58 2.87 30.53 4.09
CA ASP A 58 2.09 29.49 4.78
C ASP A 58 2.75 29.09 6.11
N ARG A 59 4.06 28.82 6.09
CA ARG A 59 4.82 28.40 7.28
C ARG A 59 4.86 29.51 8.34
N ASP A 60 5.10 30.74 7.93
CA ASP A 60 5.13 31.89 8.84
C ASP A 60 3.73 32.14 9.44
N ARG A 61 2.66 32.03 8.64
CA ARG A 61 1.27 32.17 9.14
C ARG A 61 0.85 31.08 10.10
N ARG A 62 1.29 29.83 9.91
CA ARG A 62 1.00 28.73 10.87
C ARG A 62 1.45 29.08 12.29
N ILE A 63 2.57 29.79 12.40
CA ILE A 63 3.16 30.19 13.68
C ILE A 63 2.53 31.49 14.18
N SER A 64 2.50 32.54 13.34
CA SER A 64 2.04 33.87 13.76
C SER A 64 0.53 33.95 14.02
N THR A 65 -0.25 33.09 13.37
CA THR A 65 -1.72 33.03 13.53
C THR A 65 -2.17 31.79 14.31
N ALA A 66 -1.27 31.14 15.04
CA ALA A 66 -1.60 29.98 15.87
C ALA A 66 -2.78 30.30 16.80
N ARG A 67 -3.75 29.39 16.86
CA ARG A 67 -4.87 29.52 17.80
C ARG A 67 -4.34 29.28 19.21
N ARG A 68 -4.80 30.13 20.13
CA ARG A 68 -4.48 30.03 21.55
C ARG A 68 -5.76 30.05 22.37
N ASP A 69 -5.82 29.22 23.39
CA ASP A 69 -6.80 29.39 24.46
C ASP A 69 -6.36 30.49 25.44
N ASP A 70 -6.39 31.73 24.97
CA ASP A 70 -6.00 32.92 25.73
C ASP A 70 -7.21 33.64 26.36
N GLU A 71 -6.91 34.65 27.20
CA GLU A 71 -7.94 35.47 27.83
C GLU A 71 -8.79 36.21 26.80
N ASP A 72 -8.17 36.66 25.70
CA ASP A 72 -8.86 37.38 24.61
C ASP A 72 -9.92 36.51 23.93
N ARG A 73 -9.60 35.25 23.64
CA ARG A 73 -10.56 34.27 23.11
C ARG A 73 -11.69 34.04 24.10
N ARG A 74 -11.39 33.78 25.36
CA ARG A 74 -12.42 33.58 26.40
C ARG A 74 -13.31 34.81 26.55
N ALA A 75 -12.75 36.01 26.51
CA ALA A 75 -13.49 37.26 26.56
C ALA A 75 -14.44 37.43 25.36
N ARG A 76 -14.00 37.10 24.14
CA ARG A 76 -14.88 37.11 22.95
C ARG A 76 -16.01 36.10 23.05
N VAL A 77 -15.73 34.87 23.46
CA VAL A 77 -16.75 33.82 23.65
C VAL A 77 -17.75 34.24 24.73
N ASN A 78 -17.29 34.75 25.87
CA ASN A 78 -18.15 35.23 26.95
C ASN A 78 -19.00 36.43 26.52
N LYS A 79 -18.44 37.37 25.76
CA LYS A 79 -19.18 38.48 25.17
C LYS A 79 -20.27 38.00 24.22
N GLY A 80 -19.96 37.04 23.34
CA GLY A 80 -20.96 36.43 22.47
C GLY A 80 -22.08 35.74 23.26
N ARG A 81 -21.72 35.04 24.35
CA ARG A 81 -22.69 34.38 25.24
C ARG A 81 -23.58 35.39 25.96
N ASP A 82 -23.02 36.46 26.51
CA ASP A 82 -23.78 37.55 27.13
C ASP A 82 -24.77 38.19 26.16
N MET A 83 -24.33 38.45 24.92
CA MET A 83 -25.19 38.98 23.88
C MET A 83 -26.40 38.10 23.61
N VAL A 84 -26.22 36.77 23.53
CA VAL A 84 -27.32 35.84 23.24
C VAL A 84 -28.20 35.59 24.47
N TYR A 85 -27.61 35.28 25.62
CA TYR A 85 -28.35 34.82 26.80
C TYR A 85 -28.92 35.97 27.64
N ASN A 86 -28.24 37.12 27.72
CA ASN A 86 -28.66 38.23 28.56
C ASN A 86 -29.24 39.40 27.73
N GLN A 87 -28.64 39.71 26.58
CA GLN A 87 -29.09 40.81 25.71
C GLN A 87 -30.10 40.37 24.64
N HIS A 88 -30.46 39.08 24.59
CA HIS A 88 -31.44 38.52 23.66
C HIS A 88 -31.13 38.78 22.18
N VAL A 89 -29.84 38.88 21.83
CA VAL A 89 -29.38 39.05 20.45
C VAL A 89 -29.62 37.75 19.68
N PRO A 90 -30.35 37.76 18.54
CA PRO A 90 -30.60 36.56 17.76
C PRO A 90 -29.32 35.89 17.25
N LEU A 91 -29.34 34.55 17.19
CA LEU A 91 -28.31 33.76 16.52
C LEU A 91 -28.23 34.16 15.03
N GLY A 92 -27.02 34.35 14.51
CA GLY A 92 -26.78 34.79 13.13
C GLY A 92 -26.96 36.29 12.87
N SER A 93 -27.17 37.12 13.91
CA SER A 93 -27.17 38.58 13.76
C SER A 93 -25.79 39.13 13.39
N LYS A 94 -25.75 40.22 12.61
CA LYS A 94 -24.48 40.89 12.22
C LYS A 94 -23.62 41.24 13.44
N LYS A 95 -24.25 41.73 14.51
CA LYS A 95 -23.58 42.11 15.76
C LYS A 95 -22.86 40.93 16.40
N LEU A 96 -23.45 39.73 16.39
CA LEU A 96 -22.84 38.52 16.92
C LEU A 96 -21.73 38.01 15.99
N ASP A 97 -21.98 38.06 14.68
CA ASP A 97 -21.02 37.68 13.64
C ASP A 97 -19.73 38.52 13.71
N GLU A 98 -19.83 39.82 13.96
CA GLU A 98 -18.68 40.72 14.15
C GLU A 98 -17.76 40.27 15.31
N VAL A 99 -18.31 39.63 16.34
CA VAL A 99 -17.54 39.17 17.51
C VAL A 99 -16.85 37.83 17.25
N LEU A 100 -17.55 36.86 16.65
CA LEU A 100 -17.09 35.47 16.60
C LEU A 100 -16.68 34.99 15.20
N LYS A 101 -17.34 35.48 14.14
CA LYS A 101 -17.21 34.92 12.79
C LYS A 101 -15.87 35.25 12.14
N ALA A 102 -15.24 36.37 12.51
CA ALA A 102 -13.90 36.74 12.05
C ALA A 102 -12.88 35.62 12.31
N ARG A 103 -12.91 35.00 13.49
CA ARG A 103 -12.03 33.89 13.89
C ARG A 103 -12.71 32.51 13.82
N SER A 104 -13.93 32.47 13.29
CA SER A 104 -14.78 31.26 13.20
C SER A 104 -15.01 30.57 14.53
N GLU A 105 -15.05 31.34 15.62
CA GLU A 105 -15.32 30.85 16.98
C GLU A 105 -16.84 30.57 17.14
N VAL A 106 -17.20 29.71 18.09
CA VAL A 106 -18.61 29.44 18.45
C VAL A 106 -18.87 29.78 19.92
N LEU A 107 -20.15 29.87 20.30
CA LEU A 107 -20.60 30.18 21.66
C LEU A 107 -20.36 29.06 22.69
N THR A 108 -19.96 27.88 22.23
CA THR A 108 -19.72 26.70 23.06
C THR A 108 -18.54 26.95 23.99
N ALA A 109 -18.77 26.86 25.30
CA ALA A 109 -17.71 26.84 26.28
C ALA A 109 -17.02 25.48 26.25
N ASN A 110 -15.68 25.47 26.20
CA ASN A 110 -14.90 24.25 26.14
C ASN A 110 -14.56 23.80 27.57
N ALA A 111 -14.89 22.56 27.93
CA ALA A 111 -14.65 22.02 29.26
C ALA A 111 -13.15 21.97 29.65
N PHE A 112 -12.26 21.71 28.68
CA PHE A 112 -10.82 21.75 28.91
C PHE A 112 -10.32 23.16 29.16
N SER A 113 -10.84 24.14 28.41
CA SER A 113 -10.57 25.56 28.65
C SER A 113 -10.98 25.95 30.08
N GLU A 114 -12.20 25.62 30.51
CA GLU A 114 -12.68 25.95 31.86
C GLU A 114 -11.88 25.26 32.98
N ARG A 115 -11.50 23.99 32.79
CA ARG A 115 -10.92 23.17 33.86
C ARG A 115 -9.40 23.21 33.93
N LEU A 116 -8.74 23.42 32.80
CA LEU A 116 -7.29 23.25 32.67
C LEU A 116 -6.55 24.53 32.28
N CYS A 117 -7.24 25.62 31.89
CA CYS A 117 -6.53 26.87 31.53
C CYS A 117 -5.67 27.41 32.68
N ALA A 118 -6.11 27.24 33.94
CA ALA A 118 -5.35 27.64 35.12
C ALA A 118 -4.02 26.88 35.28
N LEU A 119 -3.88 25.73 34.62
CA LEU A 119 -2.66 24.92 34.58
C LEU A 119 -1.77 25.28 33.36
N GLY A 120 -2.14 26.31 32.59
CA GLY A 120 -1.45 26.68 31.35
C GLY A 120 -1.72 25.73 30.18
N PHE A 121 -2.76 24.90 30.26
CA PHE A 121 -3.10 23.96 29.21
C PHE A 121 -3.89 24.64 28.08
N ASP A 122 -3.36 24.57 26.86
CA ASP A 122 -4.04 25.02 25.66
C ASP A 122 -4.72 23.84 24.96
N TYR A 123 -6.05 23.85 24.92
CA TYR A 123 -6.78 22.73 24.32
C TYR A 123 -6.60 22.65 22.80
N HIS A 124 -6.12 23.70 22.12
CA HIS A 124 -5.80 23.61 20.70
C HIS A 124 -4.61 22.68 20.43
N ASP A 125 -3.69 22.54 21.39
CA ASP A 125 -2.52 21.69 21.27
C ASP A 125 -2.89 20.20 21.30
N MET A 126 -4.00 19.82 21.95
CA MET A 126 -4.45 18.42 22.00
C MET A 126 -5.02 17.92 20.66
N LEU A 127 -5.35 18.83 19.74
CA LEU A 127 -6.05 18.49 18.50
C LEU A 127 -5.06 18.01 17.45
N VAL A 128 -4.87 16.69 17.41
CA VAL A 128 -3.94 16.03 16.51
C VAL A 128 -4.55 15.82 15.12
N ASN A 129 -3.71 15.89 14.09
CA ASN A 129 -4.09 15.64 12.70
C ASN A 129 -4.50 14.18 12.46
N ASP A 130 -5.51 13.95 11.63
CA ASP A 130 -5.97 12.61 11.26
C ASP A 130 -5.52 12.24 9.85
N PHE A 131 -4.51 11.36 9.77
CA PHE A 131 -3.93 10.91 8.51
C PHE A 131 -4.95 10.24 7.57
N LEU A 132 -5.91 9.50 8.12
CA LEU A 132 -6.93 8.83 7.32
C LEU A 132 -7.86 9.86 6.66
N HIS A 133 -8.36 10.82 7.43
CA HIS A 133 -9.39 11.75 6.96
C HIS A 133 -8.83 12.95 6.18
N GLU A 134 -7.62 13.38 6.51
CA GLU A 134 -6.93 14.50 5.86
C GLU A 134 -6.19 14.07 4.60
N TRP A 135 -5.47 12.94 4.65
CA TRP A 135 -4.70 12.45 3.50
C TRP A 135 -5.44 11.40 2.70
N GLU A 136 -5.65 10.19 3.24
CA GLU A 136 -6.07 9.02 2.45
C GLU A 136 -7.48 9.16 1.84
N ILE A 137 -8.49 9.36 2.69
CA ILE A 137 -9.88 9.61 2.29
C ILE A 137 -10.10 11.12 2.01
N GLY A 138 -9.10 11.94 2.31
CA GLY A 138 -9.10 13.38 2.08
C GLY A 138 -8.52 13.78 0.73
N ASN A 139 -7.32 14.36 0.77
CA ASN A 139 -6.63 14.91 -0.40
C ASN A 139 -6.38 13.85 -1.49
N LEU A 140 -5.97 12.64 -1.11
CA LEU A 140 -5.61 11.59 -2.05
C LEU A 140 -6.82 11.11 -2.86
N MET A 141 -7.95 10.86 -2.20
CA MET A 141 -9.20 10.55 -2.89
C MET A 141 -9.61 11.67 -3.85
N GLY A 142 -9.48 12.94 -3.43
CA GLY A 142 -9.79 14.10 -4.26
C GLY A 142 -8.92 14.19 -5.51
N LEU A 143 -7.60 14.00 -5.34
CA LEU A 143 -6.64 13.95 -6.44
C LEU A 143 -6.94 12.81 -7.41
N LEU A 144 -7.14 11.59 -6.91
CA LEU A 144 -7.45 10.42 -7.72
C LEU A 144 -8.73 10.61 -8.54
N LYS A 145 -9.80 11.11 -7.92
CA LYS A 145 -11.06 11.45 -8.60
C LYS A 145 -10.84 12.42 -9.75
N HIS A 146 -10.04 13.45 -9.54
CA HIS A 146 -9.80 14.44 -10.58
C HIS A 146 -8.90 13.90 -11.70
N ILE A 147 -7.91 13.06 -11.41
CA ILE A 147 -7.12 12.35 -12.44
C ILE A 147 -8.05 11.47 -13.30
N ILE A 148 -8.98 10.72 -12.69
CA ILE A 148 -9.95 9.91 -13.45
C ILE A 148 -10.84 10.79 -14.33
N ARG A 149 -11.28 11.96 -13.85
CA ARG A 149 -12.03 12.92 -14.66
C ARG A 149 -11.22 13.46 -15.83
N ILE A 150 -9.91 13.70 -15.64
CA ILE A 150 -9.00 14.10 -16.72
C ILE A 150 -8.91 13.01 -17.78
N LEU A 151 -8.77 11.74 -17.37
CA LEU A 151 -8.77 10.61 -18.32
C LEU A 151 -10.08 10.60 -19.14
N TYR A 152 -11.25 10.66 -18.48
CA TYR A 152 -12.54 10.75 -19.19
C TYR A 152 -12.66 11.95 -20.12
N ALA A 153 -12.10 13.10 -19.73
CA ALA A 153 -12.17 14.33 -20.52
C ALA A 153 -11.25 14.28 -21.75
N HIS A 154 -10.13 13.57 -21.67
CA HIS A 154 -9.24 13.37 -22.80
C HIS A 154 -9.77 12.29 -23.74
N ASP A 155 -9.97 11.08 -23.21
CA ASP A 155 -10.48 9.92 -23.92
C ASP A 155 -11.03 8.89 -22.91
N PRO A 156 -12.36 8.62 -22.91
CA PRO A 156 -12.98 7.62 -22.03
C PRO A 156 -12.34 6.23 -22.07
N ASP A 157 -11.76 5.81 -23.19
CA ASP A 157 -11.16 4.48 -23.34
C ASP A 157 -9.88 4.34 -22.50
N LEU A 158 -9.22 5.44 -22.17
CA LEU A 158 -8.06 5.44 -21.27
C LEU A 158 -8.43 4.97 -19.85
N VAL A 159 -9.68 5.13 -19.44
CA VAL A 159 -10.16 4.62 -18.14
C VAL A 159 -10.26 3.08 -18.15
N ILE A 160 -10.55 2.49 -19.31
CA ILE A 160 -10.55 1.03 -19.49
C ILE A 160 -9.12 0.52 -19.33
N ILE A 161 -8.17 1.13 -20.06
CA ILE A 161 -6.74 0.78 -19.99
C ILE A 161 -6.19 0.97 -18.57
N PHE A 162 -6.56 2.05 -17.89
CA PHE A 162 -6.19 2.31 -16.49
C PHE A 162 -6.63 1.17 -15.57
N ASN A 163 -7.87 0.70 -15.70
CA ASN A 163 -8.39 -0.41 -14.91
C ASN A 163 -7.73 -1.75 -15.27
N GLU A 164 -7.49 -2.03 -16.55
CA GLU A 164 -6.79 -3.23 -17.01
C GLU A 164 -5.37 -3.30 -16.44
N ARG A 165 -4.61 -2.20 -16.54
CA ARG A 165 -3.26 -2.10 -15.97
C ARG A 165 -3.25 -2.33 -14.46
N PHE A 166 -4.24 -1.81 -13.73
CA PHE A 166 -4.36 -2.09 -12.28
C PHE A 166 -4.57 -3.59 -11.98
N ARG A 167 -5.37 -4.30 -12.79
CA ARG A 167 -5.59 -5.75 -12.61
C ARG A 167 -4.34 -6.59 -12.87
N LEU A 168 -3.39 -6.06 -13.65
CA LEU A 168 -2.10 -6.67 -13.93
C LEU A 168 -1.04 -6.39 -12.85
N ILE A 169 -1.29 -5.46 -11.92
CA ILE A 169 -0.40 -5.23 -10.77
C ILE A 169 -0.35 -6.47 -9.89
N LEU A 170 0.87 -6.90 -9.56
CA LEU A 170 1.10 -8.10 -8.77
C LEU A 170 0.83 -7.83 -7.29
N PRO A 171 0.18 -8.76 -6.57
CA PRO A 171 -0.03 -8.58 -5.15
C PRO A 171 1.29 -8.78 -4.39
N PHE A 172 1.58 -7.99 -3.36
CA PHE A 172 2.87 -8.01 -2.65
C PHE A 172 2.73 -8.26 -1.14
N ALA A 173 3.69 -9.02 -0.61
CA ALA A 173 3.72 -9.51 0.77
C ALA A 173 2.40 -10.20 1.18
N ARG A 174 2.16 -10.41 2.49
CA ARG A 174 0.92 -11.06 2.95
C ARG A 174 -0.32 -10.23 2.63
N ASP A 175 -0.26 -8.94 2.91
CA ASP A 175 -1.38 -8.00 2.79
C ASP A 175 -0.96 -6.55 2.50
N THR A 176 0.29 -6.33 2.09
CA THR A 176 0.82 -4.97 1.84
C THR A 176 0.25 -4.36 0.56
N ILE A 177 0.20 -5.15 -0.53
CA ILE A 177 -0.54 -4.82 -1.76
C ILE A 177 -1.45 -6.00 -2.10
N ARG A 178 -2.74 -5.72 -2.23
CA ARG A 178 -3.75 -6.73 -2.60
C ARG A 178 -3.97 -6.74 -4.12
N LYS A 179 -4.54 -7.84 -4.60
CA LYS A 179 -4.96 -7.94 -6.00
C LYS A 179 -6.08 -6.94 -6.27
N PHE A 180 -5.94 -6.11 -7.30
CA PHE A 180 -6.99 -5.21 -7.77
C PHE A 180 -7.97 -6.00 -8.64
N VAL A 181 -9.09 -6.44 -8.06
CA VAL A 181 -10.11 -7.23 -8.78
C VAL A 181 -11.14 -6.33 -9.47
N HIS A 182 -11.54 -5.27 -8.79
CA HIS A 182 -12.55 -4.33 -9.27
C HIS A 182 -11.91 -3.14 -9.99
N ASN A 183 -12.71 -2.45 -10.81
CA ASN A 183 -12.31 -1.18 -11.42
C ASN A 183 -11.91 -0.18 -10.35
N VAL A 184 -10.65 0.27 -10.39
CA VAL A 184 -10.14 1.30 -9.49
C VAL A 184 -10.80 2.64 -9.78
N SER A 185 -11.15 2.92 -11.04
CA SER A 185 -11.88 4.14 -11.44
C SER A 185 -13.21 4.31 -10.70
N ASP A 186 -13.84 3.21 -10.31
CA ASP A 186 -15.16 3.24 -9.68
C ASP A 186 -15.06 3.60 -8.20
N MET A 187 -13.90 3.37 -7.56
CA MET A 187 -13.67 3.53 -6.12
C MET A 187 -14.79 2.91 -5.26
N LYS A 188 -15.35 1.78 -5.71
CA LYS A 188 -16.51 1.15 -5.06
C LYS A 188 -16.05 0.42 -3.81
N ASN A 189 -16.67 0.76 -2.67
CA ASN A 189 -16.40 0.14 -1.36
C ASN A 189 -14.93 0.26 -0.90
N PHE A 190 -14.23 1.32 -1.30
CA PHE A 190 -12.86 1.55 -0.87
C PHE A 190 -12.83 1.93 0.62
N ALA A 191 -11.99 1.23 1.37
CA ALA A 191 -11.51 1.66 2.68
C ALA A 191 -10.23 2.50 2.54
N GLY A 192 -9.80 3.17 3.61
CA GLY A 192 -8.59 4.03 3.59
C GLY A 192 -7.34 3.32 3.06
N ARG A 193 -7.18 2.04 3.42
CA ARG A 193 -6.08 1.20 2.92
C ARG A 193 -6.09 1.01 1.40
N ASP A 194 -7.24 1.00 0.75
CA ASP A 194 -7.34 0.73 -0.68
C ASP A 194 -6.84 1.96 -1.46
N TYR A 195 -7.10 3.17 -0.95
CA TYR A 195 -6.51 4.40 -1.48
C TYR A 195 -4.97 4.40 -1.37
N LYS A 196 -4.43 3.92 -0.24
CA LYS A 196 -2.99 3.73 -0.08
C LYS A 196 -2.44 2.77 -1.13
N ASP A 197 -3.03 1.59 -1.29
CA ASP A 197 -2.52 0.58 -2.22
C ASP A 197 -2.56 1.09 -3.67
N VAL A 198 -3.61 1.85 -4.04
CA VAL A 198 -3.70 2.54 -5.33
C VAL A 198 -2.55 3.55 -5.49
N LEU A 199 -2.33 4.44 -4.52
CA LEU A 199 -1.25 5.41 -4.59
C LEU A 199 0.11 4.73 -4.76
N GLN A 200 0.36 3.62 -4.05
CA GLN A 200 1.61 2.85 -4.14
C GLN A 200 1.84 2.21 -5.52
N CYS A 201 0.81 2.03 -6.34
CA CYS A 201 0.91 1.32 -7.63
C CYS A 201 0.48 2.17 -8.84
N ILE A 202 0.05 3.42 -8.63
CA ILE A 202 -0.59 4.21 -9.69
C ILE A 202 0.37 4.65 -10.80
N ILE A 203 1.65 4.92 -10.49
CA ILE A 203 2.58 5.47 -11.49
C ILE A 203 2.80 4.51 -12.67
N PRO A 204 3.17 3.22 -12.47
CA PRO A 204 3.26 2.26 -13.57
C PRO A 204 2.00 2.19 -14.42
N VAL A 205 0.83 2.28 -13.77
CA VAL A 205 -0.48 2.21 -14.42
C VAL A 205 -0.77 3.45 -15.25
N PHE A 206 -0.52 4.64 -14.69
CA PHE A 206 -0.88 5.92 -15.27
C PHE A 206 0.09 6.38 -16.36
N TYR A 207 1.38 6.08 -16.24
CA TYR A 207 2.39 6.60 -17.16
C TYR A 207 2.08 6.23 -18.62
N GLY A 208 2.14 7.24 -19.48
CA GLY A 208 1.88 7.13 -20.91
C GLY A 208 0.40 7.03 -21.29
N LEU A 209 -0.53 7.36 -20.38
CA LEU A 209 -1.95 7.48 -20.71
C LEU A 209 -2.34 8.86 -21.26
N LEU A 210 -1.57 9.90 -20.92
CA LEU A 210 -1.83 11.27 -21.39
C LEU A 210 -0.69 11.75 -22.31
N PRO A 211 -0.93 12.80 -23.11
CA PRO A 211 0.13 13.48 -23.84
C PRO A 211 1.02 14.30 -22.91
N GLU A 212 2.26 14.54 -23.34
CA GLU A 212 3.14 15.51 -22.70
C GLU A 212 2.63 16.95 -22.94
N PRO A 213 2.86 17.89 -21.99
CA PRO A 213 3.65 17.74 -20.75
C PRO A 213 2.86 17.14 -19.57
N HIS A 214 1.55 16.99 -19.69
CA HIS A 214 0.67 16.66 -18.55
C HIS A 214 0.87 15.26 -17.99
N ASN A 215 1.32 14.32 -18.82
CA ASN A 215 1.70 12.98 -18.38
C ASN A 215 2.85 13.01 -17.35
N SER A 216 3.96 13.66 -17.68
CA SER A 216 5.11 13.77 -16.78
C SER A 216 4.80 14.65 -15.57
N GLU A 217 3.98 15.70 -15.71
CA GLU A 217 3.57 16.54 -14.59
C GLU A 217 2.74 15.77 -13.55
N ILE A 218 1.75 14.99 -13.99
CA ILE A 218 0.93 14.18 -13.08
C ILE A 218 1.79 13.08 -12.43
N CYS A 219 2.70 12.43 -13.17
CA CYS A 219 3.61 11.45 -12.58
C CYS A 219 4.52 12.08 -11.52
N THR A 220 5.03 13.29 -11.76
CA THR A 220 5.85 14.05 -10.80
C THR A 220 5.04 14.40 -9.54
N LEU A 221 3.78 14.81 -9.70
CA LEU A 221 2.87 15.04 -8.57
C LEU A 221 2.59 13.75 -7.78
N LEU A 222 2.34 12.63 -8.46
CA LEU A 222 2.08 11.33 -7.84
C LEU A 222 3.30 10.81 -7.07
N LEU A 223 4.51 11.05 -7.58
CA LEU A 223 5.76 10.77 -6.86
C LEU A 223 5.87 11.61 -5.58
N ALA A 224 5.58 12.91 -5.64
CA ALA A 224 5.61 13.77 -4.46
C ALA A 224 4.54 13.35 -3.43
N ALA A 225 3.37 12.91 -3.90
CA ALA A 225 2.32 12.35 -3.04
C ALA A 225 2.77 11.04 -2.37
N LEU A 226 3.46 10.16 -3.11
CA LEU A 226 4.04 8.92 -2.58
C LEU A 226 5.12 9.17 -1.53
N GLU A 227 6.00 10.12 -1.81
CA GLU A 227 7.07 10.55 -0.92
C GLU A 227 6.50 11.09 0.40
N PHE A 228 5.56 12.03 0.34
CA PHE A 228 4.84 12.53 1.51
C PHE A 228 4.15 11.38 2.28
N HIS A 229 3.40 10.53 1.59
CA HIS A 229 2.67 9.42 2.21
C HIS A 229 3.61 8.48 2.97
N THR A 230 4.74 8.14 2.34
CA THR A 230 5.69 7.18 2.91
C THR A 230 6.39 7.75 4.13
N LEU A 231 6.86 9.01 4.05
CA LEU A 231 7.52 9.71 5.15
C LEU A 231 6.57 9.94 6.33
N ALA A 232 5.36 10.42 6.09
CA ALA A 232 4.39 10.71 7.15
C ALA A 232 3.92 9.45 7.91
N LYS A 233 4.05 8.27 7.28
CA LYS A 233 3.70 6.99 7.88
C LYS A 233 4.87 6.29 8.59
N LEU A 234 6.09 6.82 8.57
CA LEU A 234 7.20 6.17 9.27
C LEU A 234 6.85 5.96 10.76
N ARG A 235 7.30 4.83 11.29
CA ARG A 235 7.11 4.40 12.69
C ARG A 235 8.25 4.83 13.60
N LEU A 236 9.34 5.26 12.97
CA LEU A 236 10.51 5.79 13.62
C LEU A 236 10.99 6.97 12.78
N HIS A 237 11.15 8.12 13.43
CA HIS A 237 11.63 9.34 12.81
C HIS A 237 12.94 9.78 13.47
N THR A 238 13.88 10.21 12.64
CA THR A 238 15.03 11.04 13.02
C THR A 238 14.78 12.49 12.60
N ASP A 239 15.62 13.41 13.06
CA ASP A 239 15.58 14.82 12.64
C ASP A 239 15.67 14.95 11.11
N ASP A 240 16.53 14.14 10.45
CA ASP A 240 16.65 14.10 8.99
C ASP A 240 15.36 13.64 8.30
N THR A 241 14.71 12.59 8.81
CA THR A 241 13.44 12.13 8.21
C THR A 241 12.30 13.13 8.40
N LEU A 242 12.34 13.93 9.47
CA LEU A 242 11.37 15.00 9.70
C LEU A 242 11.65 16.21 8.80
N ALA A 243 12.92 16.55 8.59
CA ALA A 243 13.33 17.57 7.63
C ALA A 243 12.90 17.17 6.21
N ASP A 244 13.04 15.89 5.86
CA ASP A 244 12.61 15.41 4.54
C ASP A 244 11.09 15.32 4.42
N LEU A 245 10.36 15.06 5.52
CA LEU A 245 8.91 15.19 5.52
C LEU A 245 8.48 16.66 5.32
N ASP A 246 9.14 17.60 5.99
CA ASP A 246 8.96 19.04 5.76
C ASP A 246 9.21 19.38 4.27
N GLY A 247 10.29 18.88 3.68
CA GLY A 247 10.62 19.05 2.26
C GLY A 247 9.60 18.43 1.30
N ALA A 248 9.12 17.22 1.60
CA ALA A 248 8.09 16.54 0.82
C ALA A 248 6.76 17.30 0.80
N ILE A 249 6.39 17.96 1.92
CA ILE A 249 5.20 18.82 1.99
C ILE A 249 5.37 20.05 1.09
N VAL A 250 6.54 20.69 1.11
CA VAL A 250 6.85 21.84 0.24
C VAL A 250 6.74 21.45 -1.23
N LYS A 251 7.37 20.34 -1.59
CA LYS A 251 7.36 19.79 -2.95
C LYS A 251 5.95 19.44 -3.42
N TYR A 252 5.20 18.70 -2.60
CA TYR A 252 3.81 18.35 -2.91
C TYR A 252 2.92 19.60 -3.04
N GLY A 253 3.06 20.57 -2.13
CA GLY A 253 2.33 21.84 -2.15
C GLY A 253 2.59 22.65 -3.43
N CYS A 254 3.85 22.71 -3.89
CA CYS A 254 4.21 23.32 -5.17
C CYS A 254 3.54 22.60 -6.36
N LEU A 255 3.68 21.27 -6.42
CA LEU A 255 3.20 20.48 -7.55
C LEU A 255 1.66 20.41 -7.61
N ILE A 256 0.97 20.35 -6.46
CA ILE A 256 -0.50 20.32 -6.44
C ILE A 256 -1.09 21.68 -6.85
N ARG A 257 -0.41 22.79 -6.53
CA ARG A 257 -0.76 24.11 -7.07
C ARG A 257 -0.59 24.18 -8.57
N ARG A 258 0.58 23.75 -9.07
CA ARG A 258 0.85 23.69 -10.52
C ARG A 258 -0.17 22.81 -11.24
N PHE A 259 -0.50 21.66 -10.68
CA PHE A 259 -1.56 20.80 -11.22
C PHE A 259 -2.89 21.54 -11.33
N ALA A 260 -3.31 22.26 -10.28
CA ALA A 260 -4.55 23.02 -10.29
C ALA A 260 -4.55 24.19 -11.28
N THR A 261 -3.42 24.89 -11.45
CA THR A 261 -3.35 26.13 -12.26
C THR A 261 -2.90 25.93 -13.70
N TYR A 262 -2.22 24.83 -14.00
CA TYR A 262 -1.66 24.56 -15.33
C TYR A 262 -2.22 23.29 -15.96
N THR A 263 -2.23 22.16 -15.24
CA THR A 263 -2.71 20.88 -15.78
C THR A 263 -4.24 20.83 -15.85
N CYS A 264 -4.95 21.12 -14.76
CA CYS A 264 -6.41 21.02 -14.70
C CYS A 264 -7.13 21.89 -15.73
N PRO A 265 -6.73 23.15 -15.99
CA PRO A 265 -7.40 24.00 -17.00
C PRO A 265 -7.23 23.49 -18.44
N ALA A 266 -6.25 22.63 -18.73
CA ALA A 266 -6.04 22.05 -20.04
C ALA A 266 -7.11 20.99 -20.42
N PHE A 267 -7.89 20.51 -19.44
CA PHE A 267 -8.90 19.47 -19.65
C PHE A 267 -10.29 19.94 -19.25
N SER A 268 -11.26 19.79 -20.16
CA SER A 268 -12.68 20.09 -19.89
C SER A 268 -13.33 18.97 -19.08
N THR A 269 -12.99 18.90 -17.80
CA THR A 269 -13.45 17.86 -16.88
C THR A 269 -14.91 18.05 -16.48
N LYS A 270 -15.66 16.95 -16.38
CA LYS A 270 -17.08 16.91 -15.94
C LYS A 270 -17.26 15.88 -14.83
N ASP A 271 -18.45 15.82 -14.25
CA ASP A 271 -18.82 14.69 -13.39
C ASP A 271 -18.66 13.38 -14.18
N THR A 272 -18.02 12.38 -13.56
CA THR A 272 -17.92 11.04 -14.15
C THR A 272 -19.32 10.43 -14.32
N PRO A 273 -19.53 9.44 -15.20
CA PRO A 273 -20.85 8.81 -15.39
C PRO A 273 -21.50 8.39 -14.07
N LYS A 274 -20.70 7.81 -13.17
CA LYS A 274 -21.15 7.39 -11.83
C LYS A 274 -21.50 8.56 -10.91
N GLU A 275 -20.77 9.66 -10.95
CA GLU A 275 -21.10 10.88 -10.19
C GLU A 275 -22.40 11.49 -10.68
N ALA A 276 -22.62 11.52 -12.00
CA ALA A 276 -23.85 11.97 -12.61
C ALA A 276 -25.04 11.07 -12.22
N GLU A 277 -24.87 9.75 -12.25
CA GLU A 277 -25.88 8.78 -11.79
C GLU A 277 -26.22 8.96 -10.30
N ALA A 278 -25.20 9.08 -9.44
CA ALA A 278 -25.41 9.28 -8.01
C ALA A 278 -26.17 10.59 -7.72
N LYS A 279 -25.85 11.66 -8.47
CA LYS A 279 -26.55 12.95 -8.38
C LYS A 279 -27.99 12.84 -8.86
N ALA A 280 -28.25 12.12 -9.96
CA ALA A 280 -29.59 11.86 -10.46
C ALA A 280 -30.44 11.07 -9.44
N ARG A 281 -29.87 10.02 -8.83
CA ARG A 281 -30.53 9.24 -7.76
C ARG A 281 -30.85 10.11 -6.55
N LYS A 282 -29.92 10.97 -6.11
CA LYS A 282 -30.16 11.92 -5.00
C LYS A 282 -31.27 12.92 -5.33
N ARG A 283 -31.29 13.48 -6.54
CA ARG A 283 -32.36 14.38 -7.00
C ARG A 283 -33.72 13.67 -6.97
N ALA A 284 -33.80 12.45 -7.52
CA ALA A 284 -35.01 11.65 -7.50
C ALA A 284 -35.47 11.33 -6.06
N LYS A 285 -34.56 10.99 -5.14
CA LYS A 285 -34.90 10.76 -3.73
C LYS A 285 -35.42 12.02 -3.04
N LYS A 286 -34.79 13.18 -3.30
CA LYS A 286 -35.24 14.47 -2.77
C LYS A 286 -36.61 14.83 -3.32
N GLU A 287 -36.84 14.68 -4.62
CA GLU A 287 -38.13 14.93 -5.26
C GLU A 287 -39.26 14.01 -4.73
N ARG A 288 -38.96 12.74 -4.43
CA ARG A 288 -39.91 11.83 -3.76
C ARG A 288 -40.23 12.29 -2.35
N ALA A 289 -39.21 12.64 -1.55
CA ALA A 289 -39.40 13.14 -0.18
C ALA A 289 -40.22 14.45 -0.14
N THR A 290 -40.03 15.36 -1.09
CA THR A 290 -40.83 16.60 -1.16
C THR A 290 -42.29 16.33 -1.56
N LYS A 291 -42.54 15.32 -2.41
CA LYS A 291 -43.90 14.90 -2.79
C LYS A 291 -44.65 14.23 -1.64
N GLU A 292 -43.95 13.43 -0.83
CA GLU A 292 -44.52 12.76 0.36
C GLU A 292 -44.77 13.74 1.52
N ALA A 293 -43.98 14.82 1.64
CA ALA A 293 -44.15 15.85 2.67
C ALA A 293 -45.30 16.86 2.39
N GLY A 294 -46.10 16.66 1.33
CA GLY A 294 -47.32 17.44 1.05
C GLY A 294 -47.11 18.94 0.83
N THR A 295 -45.87 19.41 0.66
CA THR A 295 -45.56 20.83 0.47
C THR A 295 -45.47 21.12 -1.02
N ALA A 296 -46.53 21.68 -1.60
CA ALA A 296 -46.52 22.19 -2.96
C ALA A 296 -45.48 23.31 -3.08
N ALA A 297 -44.36 23.03 -3.75
CA ALA A 297 -43.37 24.05 -4.06
C ALA A 297 -43.96 25.05 -5.07
N ILE A 298 -44.01 26.33 -4.69
CA ILE A 298 -44.19 27.44 -5.63
C ILE A 298 -42.98 27.39 -6.59
N PRO A 299 -43.18 27.40 -7.92
CA PRO A 299 -42.06 27.43 -8.85
C PRO A 299 -41.38 28.80 -8.74
N ALA A 300 -40.28 28.87 -7.98
CA ALA A 300 -39.39 30.00 -8.04
C ALA A 300 -38.80 30.05 -9.44
N ASN A 301 -39.11 31.12 -10.16
CA ASN A 301 -38.63 31.44 -11.49
C ASN A 301 -37.13 31.81 -11.38
N SER A 302 -36.26 30.83 -11.09
CA SER A 302 -34.83 31.01 -11.23
C SER A 302 -34.47 30.72 -12.68
N THR A 303 -34.22 31.79 -13.43
CA THR A 303 -33.52 31.76 -14.71
C THR A 303 -32.39 30.74 -14.60
N SER A 304 -32.54 29.59 -15.25
CA SER A 304 -31.50 28.57 -15.29
C SER A 304 -30.39 29.12 -16.17
N THR A 305 -29.53 29.95 -15.58
CA THR A 305 -28.18 30.15 -16.09
C THR A 305 -27.60 28.75 -16.14
N THR A 306 -27.38 28.27 -17.36
CA THR A 306 -26.67 27.05 -17.71
C THR A 306 -25.29 27.12 -17.06
N THR A 307 -25.24 26.79 -15.77
CA THR A 307 -24.00 26.67 -15.03
C THR A 307 -23.24 25.54 -15.70
N SER A 308 -22.11 25.90 -16.32
CA SER A 308 -21.21 25.01 -17.01
C SER A 308 -21.09 23.68 -16.25
N ASN A 309 -21.35 22.55 -16.92
CA ASN A 309 -21.19 21.20 -16.38
C ASN A 309 -19.72 20.84 -16.04
N SER A 310 -18.81 21.83 -16.03
CA SER A 310 -17.38 21.67 -15.78
C SER A 310 -17.05 21.51 -14.29
N ARG A 311 -16.20 20.55 -13.95
CA ARG A 311 -15.75 20.26 -12.58
C ARG A 311 -14.28 20.62 -12.37
N GLY A 312 -14.02 21.81 -11.83
CA GLY A 312 -12.66 22.23 -11.44
C GLY A 312 -12.07 21.44 -10.27
N PHE A 313 -10.75 21.52 -10.12
CA PHE A 313 -10.02 21.01 -8.95
C PHE A 313 -9.87 22.11 -7.91
N SER A 314 -10.37 21.89 -6.68
CA SER A 314 -10.33 22.90 -5.62
C SER A 314 -9.26 22.58 -4.59
N LEU A 315 -8.38 23.56 -4.36
CA LEU A 315 -7.36 23.52 -3.29
C LEU A 315 -7.85 24.09 -1.96
N ALA A 316 -9.05 24.69 -1.92
CA ALA A 316 -9.60 25.38 -0.75
C ALA A 316 -10.17 24.41 0.32
N GLN A 317 -9.50 23.28 0.52
CA GLN A 317 -9.88 22.27 1.51
C GLN A 317 -8.94 22.34 2.72
N TYR A 318 -9.50 22.48 3.93
CA TYR A 318 -8.70 22.49 5.16
C TYR A 318 -7.75 21.29 5.24
N LYS A 319 -8.18 20.14 4.71
CA LYS A 319 -7.40 18.90 4.67
C LYS A 319 -6.04 19.08 3.99
N LEU A 320 -5.96 19.91 2.93
CA LEU A 320 -4.70 20.23 2.27
C LEU A 320 -3.81 21.03 3.20
N TYR A 321 -4.35 22.08 3.81
CA TYR A 321 -3.62 22.89 4.77
C TYR A 321 -3.16 22.09 6.00
N ALA A 322 -3.92 21.09 6.42
CA ALA A 322 -3.60 20.25 7.57
C ALA A 322 -2.26 19.50 7.41
N LEU A 323 -1.86 19.17 6.17
CA LEU A 323 -0.65 18.42 5.88
C LEU A 323 0.63 19.10 6.41
N GLY A 324 0.66 20.44 6.44
CA GLY A 324 1.81 21.19 6.97
C GLY A 324 2.06 21.05 8.48
N TYR A 325 1.14 20.43 9.22
CA TYR A 325 1.30 20.22 10.66
C TYR A 325 1.93 18.87 11.02
N TYR A 326 2.08 17.92 10.10
CA TYR A 326 2.58 16.57 10.44
C TYR A 326 3.96 16.60 11.11
N PRO A 327 4.98 17.32 10.62
CA PRO A 327 6.31 17.33 11.24
C PRO A 327 6.28 17.81 12.70
N ALA A 328 5.63 18.94 12.97
CA ALA A 328 5.48 19.46 14.33
C ALA A 328 4.66 18.53 15.23
N THR A 329 3.59 17.96 14.67
CA THR A 329 2.73 17.01 15.40
C THR A 329 3.49 15.74 15.78
N ILE A 330 4.30 15.20 14.86
CA ILE A 330 5.09 14.01 15.09
C ILE A 330 6.18 14.26 16.14
N ARG A 331 6.80 15.45 16.13
CA ARG A 331 7.76 15.86 17.17
C ARG A 331 7.12 15.87 18.57
N SER A 332 5.88 16.35 18.69
CA SER A 332 5.22 16.50 19.99
C SER A 332 4.51 15.24 20.48
N PHE A 333 3.90 14.44 19.59
CA PHE A 333 3.02 13.32 19.94
C PHE A 333 3.55 11.94 19.52
N GLY A 334 4.69 11.90 18.84
CA GLY A 334 5.23 10.69 18.22
C GLY A 334 4.56 10.37 16.88
N THR A 335 4.83 9.18 16.35
CA THR A 335 4.43 8.83 14.97
C THR A 335 2.91 8.77 14.77
N THR A 336 2.47 8.92 13.52
CA THR A 336 1.05 8.87 13.14
C THR A 336 0.34 7.58 13.60
N GLU A 337 1.06 6.47 13.81
CA GLU A 337 0.47 5.24 14.35
C GLU A 337 0.02 5.32 15.81
N GLY A 338 0.58 6.24 16.60
CA GLY A 338 0.26 6.39 18.03
C GLY A 338 -1.13 6.95 18.27
N TYR A 339 -1.59 7.84 17.40
CA TYR A 339 -2.87 8.55 17.51
C TYR A 339 -3.82 8.28 16.31
N SER A 340 -3.50 7.28 15.48
CA SER A 340 -4.35 6.94 14.33
C SER A 340 -5.66 6.29 14.75
N VAL A 341 -6.76 6.80 14.21
CA VAL A 341 -8.10 6.21 14.35
C VAL A 341 -8.24 4.86 13.63
N LEU A 342 -7.30 4.50 12.73
CA LEU A 342 -7.27 3.19 12.05
C LEU A 342 -7.24 2.01 13.01
N ARG A 343 -6.71 2.17 14.23
CA ARG A 343 -6.67 1.08 15.23
C ARG A 343 -8.05 0.75 15.79
N GLY A 344 -8.95 1.74 15.86
CA GLY A 344 -10.33 1.54 16.30
C GLY A 344 -11.27 1.09 15.17
N GLU A 345 -10.88 1.26 13.91
CA GLU A 345 -11.73 0.91 12.76
C GLU A 345 -12.11 -0.58 12.69
N PRO A 346 -11.22 -1.55 12.98
CA PRO A 346 -11.59 -2.97 12.99
C PRO A 346 -12.74 -3.30 13.95
N GLU A 347 -12.88 -2.56 15.05
CA GLU A 347 -13.96 -2.78 16.03
C GLU A 347 -15.35 -2.52 15.42
N HIS A 348 -15.43 -1.64 14.43
CA HIS A 348 -16.67 -1.45 13.67
C HIS A 348 -17.11 -2.71 12.94
N ARG A 349 -16.21 -3.64 12.60
CA ARG A 349 -16.60 -4.91 11.97
C ARG A 349 -17.39 -5.77 12.94
N THR A 350 -16.93 -5.89 14.18
CA THR A 350 -17.62 -6.61 15.24
C THR A 350 -19.01 -6.03 15.44
N ALA A 351 -19.10 -4.71 15.61
CA ALA A 351 -20.37 -4.02 15.78
C ALA A 351 -21.31 -4.19 14.57
N LYS A 352 -20.81 -4.09 13.34
CA LYS A 352 -21.62 -4.29 12.12
C LYS A 352 -22.11 -5.74 11.99
N THR A 353 -21.28 -6.72 12.35
CA THR A 353 -21.67 -8.14 12.36
C THR A 353 -22.77 -8.39 13.38
N LEU A 354 -22.61 -7.89 14.61
CA LEU A 354 -23.62 -7.95 15.64
C LEU A 354 -24.91 -7.26 15.21
N TYR A 355 -24.83 -6.06 14.62
CA TYR A 355 -26.01 -5.32 14.13
C TYR A 355 -26.80 -6.10 13.07
N LYS A 356 -26.14 -6.82 12.15
CA LYS A 356 -26.80 -7.68 11.16
C LYS A 356 -27.65 -8.80 11.80
N MET A 357 -27.28 -9.23 13.00
CA MET A 357 -27.99 -10.27 13.76
C MET A 357 -29.12 -9.70 14.64
N THR A 358 -29.33 -8.39 14.63
CA THR A 358 -30.42 -7.74 15.37
C THR A 358 -31.68 -7.60 14.52
N SER A 359 -32.79 -7.26 15.18
CA SER A 359 -34.03 -6.89 14.50
C SER A 359 -34.00 -5.54 13.78
N LYS A 360 -32.87 -4.80 13.82
CA LYS A 360 -32.68 -3.47 13.19
C LYS A 360 -33.73 -2.43 13.63
N THR A 361 -34.25 -2.57 14.84
CA THR A 361 -35.18 -1.63 15.48
C THR A 361 -34.46 -0.75 16.51
N SER A 362 -35.19 0.14 17.18
CA SER A 362 -34.67 0.91 18.34
C SER A 362 -34.10 0.04 19.47
N SER A 363 -34.41 -1.27 19.48
CA SER A 363 -33.89 -2.24 20.45
C SER A 363 -32.56 -2.89 20.06
N SER A 364 -32.02 -2.62 18.86
CA SER A 364 -30.80 -3.25 18.34
C SER A 364 -29.62 -3.16 19.30
N THR A 365 -29.43 -2.01 19.94
CA THR A 365 -28.37 -1.81 20.93
C THR A 365 -28.45 -2.81 22.09
N LYS A 366 -29.66 -3.06 22.62
CA LYS A 366 -29.85 -4.01 23.73
C LYS A 366 -29.55 -5.44 23.29
N GLN A 367 -29.96 -5.80 22.07
CA GLN A 367 -29.70 -7.12 21.49
C GLN A 367 -28.20 -7.35 21.27
N MET A 368 -27.48 -6.34 20.77
CA MET A 368 -26.02 -6.41 20.61
C MET A 368 -25.31 -6.62 21.94
N THR A 369 -25.68 -5.85 22.98
CA THR A 369 -25.09 -6.02 24.32
C THR A 369 -25.38 -7.40 24.91
N ALA A 370 -26.56 -7.96 24.67
CA ALA A 370 -26.88 -9.32 25.10
C ALA A 370 -26.00 -10.37 24.39
N MET A 371 -25.80 -10.23 23.07
CA MET A 371 -24.92 -11.11 22.29
C MET A 371 -23.46 -11.05 22.77
N GLU A 372 -22.92 -9.85 23.02
CA GLU A 372 -21.57 -9.68 23.59
C GLU A 372 -21.45 -10.32 24.98
N THR A 373 -22.49 -10.20 25.80
CA THR A 373 -22.52 -10.84 27.14
C THR A 373 -22.49 -12.36 27.02
N ILE A 374 -23.25 -12.93 26.08
CA ILE A 374 -23.25 -14.37 25.79
C ILE A 374 -21.86 -14.81 25.30
N GLU A 375 -21.27 -14.10 24.36
CA GLU A 375 -19.92 -14.41 23.84
C GLU A 375 -18.87 -14.38 24.96
N HIS A 376 -18.91 -13.37 25.83
CA HIS A 376 -18.03 -13.29 26.98
C HIS A 376 -18.24 -14.46 27.96
N HIS A 377 -19.48 -14.89 28.19
CA HIS A 377 -19.77 -16.04 29.03
C HIS A 377 -19.25 -17.34 28.41
N LEU A 378 -19.45 -17.54 27.10
CA LEU A 378 -18.93 -18.71 26.38
C LEU A 378 -17.40 -18.75 26.42
N ASN A 379 -16.73 -17.63 26.20
CA ASN A 379 -15.26 -17.56 26.30
C ASN A 379 -14.77 -17.90 27.70
N ARG A 380 -15.42 -17.40 28.76
CA ARG A 380 -15.09 -17.78 30.14
C ARG A 380 -15.29 -19.26 30.43
N ILE A 381 -16.35 -19.87 29.89
CA ILE A 381 -16.59 -21.31 30.00
C ILE A 381 -15.48 -22.06 29.27
N ASN A 382 -15.11 -21.62 28.08
CA ASN A 382 -14.04 -22.23 27.28
C ASN A 382 -12.68 -22.13 27.99
N ASP A 383 -12.37 -21.00 28.62
CA ASP A 383 -11.16 -20.82 29.44
C ASP A 383 -11.16 -21.75 30.66
N ALA A 384 -12.30 -21.89 31.34
CA ALA A 384 -12.43 -22.81 32.47
C ALA A 384 -12.28 -24.28 32.04
N ILE A 385 -12.86 -24.66 30.90
CA ILE A 385 -12.69 -25.98 30.29
C ILE A 385 -11.21 -26.22 29.93
N ASN A 386 -10.57 -25.25 29.27
CA ASN A 386 -9.14 -25.31 28.92
C ASN A 386 -8.23 -25.36 30.16
N ALA A 387 -8.63 -24.77 31.29
CA ALA A 387 -7.87 -24.87 32.53
C ALA A 387 -7.90 -26.29 33.13
N ILE A 388 -9.01 -27.01 32.97
CA ILE A 388 -9.25 -28.34 33.56
C ILE A 388 -8.79 -29.47 32.62
N LEU A 389 -8.81 -29.24 31.29
CA LEU A 389 -8.46 -30.26 30.30
C LEU A 389 -7.00 -30.77 30.46
N PRO A 390 -6.76 -32.09 30.37
CA PRO A 390 -5.42 -32.65 30.29
C PRO A 390 -4.67 -32.13 29.05
N PRO A 391 -3.32 -32.02 29.09
CA PRO A 391 -2.51 -31.53 27.96
C PRO A 391 -2.71 -32.29 26.64
N ALA A 392 -3.12 -33.56 26.70
CA ALA A 392 -3.39 -34.42 25.55
C ALA A 392 -4.72 -34.10 24.83
N LEU A 393 -5.69 -33.49 25.53
CA LEU A 393 -7.02 -33.15 25.00
C LEU A 393 -7.18 -31.66 24.72
N LYS A 394 -6.23 -30.83 25.17
CA LYS A 394 -6.11 -29.45 24.69
C LYS A 394 -5.86 -29.51 23.19
N LYS A 395 -6.65 -28.77 22.39
CA LYS A 395 -6.26 -28.47 21.00
C LYS A 395 -4.87 -27.85 21.06
N GLN A 396 -3.85 -28.64 20.78
CA GLN A 396 -2.51 -28.08 20.67
C GLN A 396 -2.56 -27.13 19.48
N PRO A 397 -2.09 -25.87 19.62
CA PRO A 397 -1.84 -25.08 18.44
C PRO A 397 -0.96 -25.95 17.52
N ARG A 398 -1.35 -26.10 16.25
CA ARG A 398 -0.54 -26.81 15.22
C ARG A 398 0.91 -26.46 15.51
N ASN A 399 1.73 -27.46 15.88
CA ASN A 399 3.05 -27.28 16.50
C ASN A 399 3.66 -25.96 16.05
N PRO A 400 3.90 -24.98 16.95
CA PRO A 400 4.57 -23.78 16.55
C PRO A 400 5.87 -24.25 15.90
N ILE A 401 5.99 -24.05 14.58
CA ILE A 401 7.23 -24.29 13.87
C ILE A 401 8.26 -23.58 14.72
N HIS A 402 9.29 -24.31 15.18
CA HIS A 402 10.32 -23.77 16.04
C HIS A 402 11.08 -22.71 15.23
N HIS A 403 10.52 -21.50 15.16
CA HIS A 403 11.05 -20.38 14.43
C HIS A 403 12.26 -19.90 15.20
N ASP A 404 13.46 -20.28 14.77
CA ASP A 404 14.67 -19.60 15.25
C ASP A 404 14.57 -18.13 14.83
N PRO A 405 14.38 -17.19 15.75
CA PRO A 405 14.23 -15.76 15.42
C PRO A 405 15.52 -15.17 14.82
N SER A 406 16.63 -15.91 14.88
CA SER A 406 17.93 -15.56 14.30
C SER A 406 18.10 -16.06 12.86
N ALA A 407 17.29 -17.04 12.43
CA ALA A 407 17.37 -17.59 11.09
C ALA A 407 17.00 -16.51 10.05
N ARG A 408 17.83 -16.34 9.02
CA ARG A 408 17.57 -15.38 7.93
C ARG A 408 16.47 -15.82 6.98
N TYR A 409 16.21 -17.12 6.88
CA TYR A 409 15.17 -17.66 6.02
C TYR A 409 14.72 -19.02 6.54
N GLU A 410 13.56 -19.47 6.05
CA GLU A 410 13.00 -20.78 6.35
C GLU A 410 12.61 -21.48 5.04
N MET A 411 13.00 -22.75 4.95
CA MET A 411 12.66 -23.67 3.86
C MET A 411 12.20 -25.00 4.49
N ALA A 412 11.31 -25.72 3.82
CA ALA A 412 10.85 -27.01 4.35
C ALA A 412 12.01 -28.01 4.45
N ILE A 413 12.04 -28.80 5.53
CA ILE A 413 13.07 -29.82 5.74
C ILE A 413 12.95 -30.89 4.66
N ASP A 414 11.74 -31.38 4.40
CA ASP A 414 11.53 -32.39 3.37
C ASP A 414 10.92 -31.79 2.11
N ALA A 415 11.17 -32.45 0.98
CA ALA A 415 10.53 -32.16 -0.30
C ALA A 415 9.93 -33.44 -0.85
N GLN A 416 8.62 -33.42 -1.12
CA GLN A 416 7.93 -34.51 -1.81
C GLN A 416 8.31 -34.56 -3.28
N GLU A 417 8.45 -33.39 -3.91
CA GLU A 417 8.78 -33.25 -5.32
C GLU A 417 10.29 -33.21 -5.55
N LYS A 418 10.75 -34.00 -6.53
CA LYS A 418 12.15 -34.08 -6.93
C LYS A 418 12.25 -34.06 -8.44
N ILE A 419 13.21 -33.32 -8.94
CA ILE A 419 13.55 -33.28 -10.36
C ILE A 419 14.84 -34.08 -10.55
N GLU A 420 14.80 -35.10 -11.41
CA GLU A 420 16.02 -35.76 -11.86
C GLU A 420 16.77 -34.82 -12.80
N LEU A 421 17.98 -34.45 -12.42
CA LEU A 421 18.71 -33.39 -13.10
C LEU A 421 19.05 -33.76 -14.55
N ALA A 422 19.42 -35.01 -14.82
CA ALA A 422 19.71 -35.47 -16.17
C ALA A 422 18.47 -35.41 -17.07
N ALA A 423 17.32 -35.88 -16.58
CA ALA A 423 16.06 -35.84 -17.32
C ALA A 423 15.64 -34.40 -17.61
N PHE A 424 15.70 -33.50 -16.61
CA PHE A 424 15.39 -32.09 -16.77
C PHE A 424 16.27 -31.41 -17.82
N LEU A 425 17.59 -31.55 -17.71
CA LEU A 425 18.51 -30.95 -18.67
C LEU A 425 18.31 -31.52 -20.09
N SER A 426 18.01 -32.80 -20.22
CA SER A 426 17.75 -33.43 -21.53
C SER A 426 16.46 -32.91 -22.18
N GLY A 427 15.43 -32.64 -21.39
CA GLY A 427 14.15 -32.10 -21.87
C GLY A 427 14.22 -30.64 -22.34
N HIS A 428 15.24 -29.91 -21.90
CA HIS A 428 15.40 -28.48 -22.17
C HIS A 428 16.74 -28.13 -22.85
N ILE A 429 17.39 -29.09 -23.53
CA ILE A 429 18.78 -28.96 -24.01
C ILE A 429 19.06 -27.74 -24.90
N ASN A 430 18.05 -27.26 -25.65
CA ASN A 430 18.16 -26.12 -26.55
C ASN A 430 17.68 -24.80 -25.93
N ASP A 431 17.23 -24.81 -24.68
CA ASP A 431 16.71 -23.62 -24.02
C ASP A 431 17.86 -22.77 -23.44
N PRO A 432 17.89 -21.45 -23.67
CA PRO A 432 18.95 -20.56 -23.16
C PRO A 432 19.11 -20.62 -21.64
N ALA A 433 18.02 -20.83 -20.89
CA ALA A 433 18.02 -20.85 -19.43
C ALA A 433 18.80 -22.05 -18.86
N VAL A 434 18.92 -23.14 -19.62
CA VAL A 434 19.61 -24.37 -19.19
C VAL A 434 20.66 -24.86 -20.19
N HIS A 435 21.02 -24.03 -21.17
CA HIS A 435 21.83 -24.43 -22.33
C HIS A 435 23.09 -25.20 -21.93
N MET A 436 23.32 -26.33 -22.62
CA MET A 436 24.48 -27.20 -22.42
C MET A 436 25.32 -27.33 -23.69
N SER A 437 26.64 -27.11 -23.64
CA SER A 437 27.54 -27.65 -24.68
C SER A 437 28.06 -29.03 -24.27
N HIS A 438 27.80 -30.04 -25.11
CA HIS A 438 28.45 -31.37 -25.12
C HIS A 438 28.30 -32.24 -23.84
N MET A 439 27.32 -33.15 -23.84
CA MET A 439 27.25 -34.29 -22.92
C MET A 439 28.29 -35.38 -23.27
N SER A 440 29.51 -35.28 -22.77
CA SER A 440 30.45 -36.42 -22.79
C SER A 440 30.88 -36.92 -21.40
N SER A 441 30.32 -36.41 -20.30
CA SER A 441 30.90 -36.70 -18.96
C SER A 441 29.95 -36.85 -17.76
N ILE A 442 28.64 -36.99 -17.95
CA ILE A 442 27.81 -37.52 -16.85
C ILE A 442 28.04 -39.04 -16.81
N ARG A 443 28.80 -39.52 -15.82
CA ARG A 443 29.00 -40.96 -15.57
C ARG A 443 27.64 -41.64 -15.45
N GLY A 444 27.29 -42.46 -16.46
CA GLY A 444 26.13 -43.35 -16.45
C GLY A 444 25.41 -43.48 -17.79
N TYR A 445 25.43 -42.46 -18.64
CA TYR A 445 24.73 -42.49 -19.94
C TYR A 445 25.68 -42.23 -21.10
N ARG A 446 25.99 -43.26 -21.88
CA ARG A 446 26.57 -43.13 -23.22
C ARG A 446 25.47 -42.69 -24.17
N TYR A 447 25.38 -41.38 -24.45
CA TYR A 447 24.63 -40.93 -25.62
C TYR A 447 25.51 -41.13 -26.85
N SER A 448 25.05 -41.94 -27.79
CA SER A 448 25.64 -42.08 -29.11
C SER A 448 25.47 -40.76 -29.86
N THR A 449 26.56 -40.02 -30.09
CA THR A 449 26.56 -38.86 -30.97
C THR A 449 26.38 -39.33 -32.41
N THR A 450 25.13 -39.48 -32.83
CA THR A 450 24.75 -39.63 -34.24
C THR A 450 23.58 -38.72 -34.57
N THR A 451 23.79 -37.40 -34.43
CA THR A 451 22.95 -36.44 -35.14
C THR A 451 23.80 -35.29 -35.68
N THR A 452 23.75 -35.17 -36.99
CA THR A 452 24.53 -34.36 -37.95
C THR A 452 24.52 -32.84 -37.71
N ILE A 453 23.92 -32.34 -36.63
CA ILE A 453 23.70 -30.90 -36.38
C ILE A 453 24.90 -30.22 -35.69
N ALA A 454 25.81 -30.97 -35.07
CA ALA A 454 26.98 -30.43 -34.37
C ALA A 454 28.06 -29.79 -35.29
N ARG A 455 27.90 -29.82 -36.62
CA ARG A 455 28.89 -29.25 -37.56
C ARG A 455 28.59 -27.83 -38.03
N SER A 456 27.43 -27.24 -37.74
CA SER A 456 27.06 -25.91 -38.28
C SER A 456 27.02 -24.77 -37.27
N LEU A 457 27.10 -25.03 -35.96
CA LEU A 457 27.18 -23.97 -34.95
C LEU A 457 28.62 -23.82 -34.48
N LYS A 458 29.24 -22.68 -34.80
CA LYS A 458 30.51 -22.27 -34.19
C LYS A 458 30.33 -22.33 -32.66
N PRO A 459 31.26 -22.93 -31.90
CA PRO A 459 31.18 -22.92 -30.44
C PRO A 459 31.25 -21.46 -29.98
N LEU A 460 30.14 -20.94 -29.46
CA LEU A 460 30.10 -19.59 -28.89
C LEU A 460 30.83 -19.62 -27.54
N PRO A 461 31.92 -18.87 -27.35
CA PRO A 461 32.81 -18.99 -26.19
C PRO A 461 32.27 -18.32 -24.90
N TYR A 462 31.00 -17.92 -24.85
CA TYR A 462 30.44 -17.06 -23.78
C TYR A 462 29.30 -17.68 -22.96
N LEU A 463 28.92 -18.93 -23.19
CA LEU A 463 27.85 -19.56 -22.40
C LEU A 463 28.45 -20.38 -21.25
N GLN A 464 28.66 -19.75 -20.10
CA GLN A 464 28.93 -20.48 -18.87
C GLN A 464 27.65 -21.23 -18.46
N MET A 465 27.74 -22.57 -18.38
CA MET A 465 26.60 -23.47 -18.52
C MET A 465 25.84 -23.66 -17.20
N PHE A 466 24.53 -24.00 -17.25
CA PHE A 466 23.70 -24.24 -16.04
C PHE A 466 24.37 -25.21 -15.05
N TRP A 467 24.86 -26.35 -15.55
CA TRP A 467 25.52 -27.36 -14.74
C TRP A 467 26.83 -26.86 -14.12
N GLU A 468 27.63 -26.12 -14.88
CA GLU A 468 28.89 -25.57 -14.40
C GLU A 468 28.65 -24.56 -13.29
N LYS A 469 27.73 -23.61 -13.49
CA LYS A 469 27.33 -22.65 -12.47
C LYS A 469 26.73 -23.33 -11.23
N LEU A 470 25.95 -24.39 -11.43
CA LEU A 470 25.37 -25.16 -10.32
C LEU A 470 26.48 -25.79 -9.49
N ILE A 471 27.42 -26.49 -10.11
CA ILE A 471 28.51 -27.14 -9.38
C ILE A 471 29.47 -26.12 -8.78
N ASP A 472 29.78 -25.04 -9.49
CA ASP A 472 30.62 -23.95 -8.97
C ASP A 472 29.99 -23.31 -7.71
N PHE A 473 28.66 -23.15 -7.71
CA PHE A 473 27.90 -22.75 -6.51
C PHE A 473 28.06 -23.76 -5.37
N HIS A 474 27.91 -25.06 -5.65
CA HIS A 474 28.06 -26.11 -4.63
C HIS A 474 29.48 -26.16 -4.06
N ILE A 475 30.51 -26.02 -4.90
CA ILE A 475 31.91 -25.96 -4.46
C ILE A 475 32.09 -24.78 -3.51
N ALA A 476 31.61 -23.59 -3.90
CA ALA A 476 31.74 -22.39 -3.08
C ALA A 476 31.03 -22.54 -1.73
N GLU A 477 29.77 -23.00 -1.71
CA GLU A 477 28.99 -23.15 -0.48
C GLU A 477 29.59 -24.23 0.44
N LEU A 478 30.00 -25.38 -0.11
CA LEU A 478 30.60 -26.48 0.69
C LEU A 478 31.96 -26.10 1.28
N ARG A 479 32.72 -25.23 0.60
CA ARG A 479 34.03 -24.74 1.05
C ARG A 479 33.95 -23.43 1.84
N GLY A 480 32.75 -22.89 2.06
CA GLY A 480 32.54 -21.62 2.78
C GLY A 480 33.12 -20.40 2.05
N LYS A 481 33.23 -20.44 0.72
CA LYS A 481 33.67 -19.33 -0.12
C LYS A 481 32.47 -18.54 -0.64
N GLU A 482 32.66 -17.25 -0.89
CA GLU A 482 31.61 -16.46 -1.54
C GLU A 482 31.48 -16.85 -3.02
N TYR A 483 30.26 -17.24 -3.41
CA TYR A 483 29.88 -17.37 -4.82
C TYR A 483 29.31 -16.05 -5.34
N ASN A 484 29.89 -15.51 -6.40
CA ASN A 484 29.41 -14.29 -7.07
C ASN A 484 28.97 -14.51 -8.53
N GLY A 485 28.89 -15.76 -8.99
CA GLY A 485 28.41 -16.10 -10.32
C GLY A 485 29.49 -15.97 -11.39
N GLU A 486 29.96 -14.76 -11.66
CA GLU A 486 30.86 -14.47 -12.79
C GLU A 486 32.34 -14.71 -12.48
N ASP A 487 32.83 -14.29 -11.31
CA ASP A 487 34.27 -14.43 -10.98
C ASP A 487 34.62 -15.77 -10.33
N THR A 488 33.61 -16.53 -9.89
CA THR A 488 33.81 -17.79 -9.17
C THR A 488 33.85 -18.97 -10.15
N VAL A 489 34.96 -19.14 -10.86
CA VAL A 489 35.16 -20.25 -11.81
C VAL A 489 36.04 -21.33 -11.20
N TYR A 490 35.60 -22.59 -11.26
CA TYR A 490 36.40 -23.74 -10.85
C TYR A 490 36.82 -24.61 -12.04
N SER A 491 37.92 -25.35 -11.87
CA SER A 491 38.38 -26.29 -12.88
C SER A 491 37.44 -27.49 -13.01
N ASN A 492 37.39 -28.13 -14.19
CA ASN A 492 36.61 -29.35 -14.38
C ASN A 492 37.03 -30.46 -13.42
N GLU A 493 38.32 -30.57 -13.09
CA GLU A 493 38.82 -31.52 -12.10
C GLU A 493 38.24 -31.28 -10.69
N GLU A 494 38.02 -30.03 -10.31
CA GLU A 494 37.32 -29.70 -9.06
C GLU A 494 35.83 -29.99 -9.15
N ARG A 495 35.19 -29.67 -10.28
CA ARG A 495 33.76 -29.94 -10.50
C ARG A 495 33.44 -31.43 -10.40
N TYR A 496 34.29 -32.32 -10.92
CA TYR A 496 34.12 -33.77 -10.82
C TYR A 496 34.27 -34.33 -9.40
N LYS A 497 34.83 -33.56 -8.46
CA LYS A 497 34.92 -33.95 -7.05
C LYS A 497 33.64 -33.71 -6.27
N ILE A 498 32.68 -32.97 -6.85
CA ILE A 498 31.36 -32.76 -6.25
C ILE A 498 30.41 -33.88 -6.71
N GLN A 499 29.77 -34.53 -5.74
CA GLN A 499 28.71 -35.50 -5.99
C GLN A 499 27.38 -35.01 -5.40
N ILE A 500 26.34 -34.99 -6.22
CA ILE A 500 24.96 -34.74 -5.78
C ILE A 500 24.29 -36.10 -5.55
N LYS A 501 23.72 -36.30 -4.36
CA LYS A 501 23.07 -37.55 -3.97
C LYS A 501 21.93 -37.89 -4.95
N GLY A 502 22.10 -38.98 -5.69
CA GLY A 502 21.10 -39.48 -6.63
C GLY A 502 20.80 -38.57 -7.82
N ASN A 503 21.59 -37.51 -8.06
CA ASN A 503 21.34 -36.53 -9.13
C ASN A 503 19.96 -35.86 -9.07
N PHE A 504 19.39 -35.70 -7.87
CA PHE A 504 18.08 -35.06 -7.68
C PHE A 504 18.20 -33.63 -7.17
N LEU A 505 17.38 -32.75 -7.72
CA LEU A 505 17.04 -31.47 -7.13
C LEU A 505 15.74 -31.61 -6.35
N HIS A 506 15.75 -31.32 -5.05
CA HIS A 506 14.56 -31.32 -4.23
C HIS A 506 13.84 -29.97 -4.35
N VAL A 507 12.58 -29.98 -4.78
CA VAL A 507 11.84 -28.76 -5.13
C VAL A 507 11.03 -28.26 -3.93
N HIS A 508 11.05 -26.95 -3.73
CA HIS A 508 10.25 -26.27 -2.69
C HIS A 508 9.31 -25.25 -3.33
N PRO A 509 8.01 -25.27 -2.99
CA PRO A 509 7.08 -24.26 -3.52
C PRO A 509 7.21 -22.92 -2.79
N ARG A 510 7.74 -22.90 -1.56
CA ARG A 510 7.68 -21.74 -0.66
C ARG A 510 9.04 -21.48 -0.01
N LEU A 511 9.39 -20.21 0.10
CA LEU A 511 10.54 -19.69 0.86
C LEU A 511 10.06 -18.55 1.74
N ARG A 512 10.46 -18.55 3.02
CA ARG A 512 10.22 -17.40 3.90
C ARG A 512 11.52 -16.68 4.17
N LEU A 513 11.55 -15.37 3.97
CA LEU A 513 12.71 -14.52 4.24
C LEU A 513 12.46 -13.68 5.48
N ASN A 514 13.31 -13.80 6.48
CA ASN A 514 13.25 -13.04 7.72
C ASN A 514 14.20 -11.84 7.61
N TYR A 515 13.70 -10.64 7.86
CA TYR A 515 14.49 -9.41 7.86
C TYR A 515 14.19 -8.56 9.08
N THR A 516 15.15 -7.72 9.43
CA THR A 516 14.93 -6.62 10.37
C THR A 516 14.57 -5.38 9.57
N SER A 517 13.46 -4.74 9.92
CA SER A 517 13.05 -3.48 9.34
C SER A 517 13.75 -2.28 9.96
N TYR A 518 13.72 -1.13 9.30
CA TYR A 518 14.33 0.13 9.75
C TYR A 518 13.95 0.56 11.18
N ASP A 519 12.76 0.17 11.66
CA ASP A 519 12.23 0.45 12.99
C ASP A 519 12.52 -0.68 14.01
N VAL A 520 13.54 -1.50 13.72
CA VAL A 520 14.04 -2.58 14.60
C VAL A 520 12.98 -3.67 14.88
N ARG A 521 12.05 -3.87 13.95
CA ARG A 521 11.07 -4.95 14.03
C ARG A 521 11.47 -6.12 13.15
N ARG A 522 11.04 -7.33 13.52
CA ARG A 522 11.15 -8.50 12.65
C ARG A 522 9.99 -8.49 11.66
N GLY A 523 10.34 -8.56 10.38
CA GLY A 523 9.40 -8.79 9.29
C GLY A 523 9.74 -10.11 8.59
N GLN A 524 8.76 -10.63 7.86
CA GLN A 524 8.90 -11.86 7.09
C GLN A 524 8.17 -11.73 5.76
N ASP A 525 8.85 -12.05 4.67
CA ASP A 525 8.23 -12.21 3.36
C ASP A 525 8.01 -13.68 3.06
N ALA A 526 6.88 -14.01 2.44
CA ALA A 526 6.58 -15.34 1.95
C ALA A 526 6.60 -15.33 0.42
N LEU A 527 7.63 -15.95 -0.15
CA LEU A 527 7.79 -16.16 -1.58
C LEU A 527 7.16 -17.51 -1.94
N ASN A 528 6.44 -17.55 -3.06
CA ASN A 528 5.80 -18.77 -3.53
C ASN A 528 5.81 -18.78 -5.05
N LEU A 529 6.43 -19.81 -5.65
CA LEU A 529 6.55 -19.94 -7.11
C LEU A 529 5.21 -20.19 -7.81
N ARG A 530 4.22 -20.75 -7.10
CA ARG A 530 2.84 -20.90 -7.61
C ARG A 530 2.08 -19.58 -7.65
N SER A 531 2.67 -18.52 -7.10
CA SER A 531 2.13 -17.17 -7.14
C SER A 531 3.09 -16.26 -7.88
N ASN A 532 2.62 -15.12 -8.38
CA ASN A 532 3.49 -14.12 -9.00
C ASN A 532 4.29 -13.30 -7.95
N ARG A 533 4.67 -13.92 -6.82
CA ARG A 533 5.42 -13.33 -5.70
C ARG A 533 6.76 -14.02 -5.53
N HIS A 534 7.65 -13.79 -6.48
CA HIS A 534 8.92 -14.49 -6.53
C HIS A 534 10.08 -13.60 -7.02
N ASP A 535 9.89 -12.28 -7.00
CA ASP A 535 10.96 -11.31 -7.26
C ASP A 535 11.68 -10.94 -5.95
N ILE A 536 13.01 -10.87 -6.01
CA ILE A 536 13.89 -10.61 -4.87
C ILE A 536 14.95 -9.56 -5.21
N PHE A 537 15.63 -9.05 -4.18
CA PHE A 537 16.84 -8.27 -4.38
C PHE A 537 17.96 -8.66 -3.40
N VAL A 538 19.18 -8.46 -3.88
CA VAL A 538 20.44 -8.78 -3.18
C VAL A 538 21.34 -7.53 -3.16
N PRO A 539 22.35 -7.47 -2.26
CA PRO A 539 23.34 -6.41 -2.29
C PRO A 539 24.09 -6.41 -3.63
N SER A 540 24.38 -5.23 -4.17
CA SER A 540 25.12 -5.13 -5.44
C SER A 540 26.59 -5.55 -5.35
N GLY A 541 27.22 -5.41 -4.17
CA GLY A 541 28.64 -5.70 -4.01
C GLY A 541 29.58 -4.69 -4.69
N GLU A 542 29.07 -3.86 -5.61
CA GLU A 542 29.79 -2.70 -6.15
C GLU A 542 30.11 -1.69 -5.04
N LYS A 543 31.31 -1.09 -5.10
CA LYS A 543 31.62 0.08 -4.28
C LYS A 543 30.58 1.15 -4.61
N GLN A 544 29.77 1.54 -3.63
CA GLN A 544 28.73 2.55 -3.84
C GLN A 544 29.38 3.84 -4.36
N THR A 545 29.08 4.17 -5.61
CA THR A 545 29.37 5.46 -6.21
C THR A 545 28.07 6.25 -6.26
N LYS A 546 28.13 7.58 -6.45
CA LYS A 546 26.95 8.45 -6.56
C LYS A 546 25.93 8.01 -7.63
N THR A 547 26.32 7.15 -8.57
CA THR A 547 25.51 6.69 -9.71
C THR A 547 25.22 5.19 -9.73
N SER A 548 25.84 4.39 -8.84
CA SER A 548 25.59 2.94 -8.79
C SER A 548 24.31 2.64 -8.00
N HIS A 549 23.51 1.71 -8.52
CA HIS A 549 22.28 1.28 -7.87
C HIS A 549 22.63 0.30 -6.73
N PRO A 550 22.10 0.48 -5.50
CA PRO A 550 22.57 -0.25 -4.31
C PRO A 550 22.26 -1.76 -4.32
N PHE A 551 21.31 -2.19 -5.14
CA PHE A 551 20.81 -3.57 -5.19
C PHE A 551 20.82 -4.13 -6.61
N TRP A 552 20.94 -5.45 -6.71
CA TRP A 552 20.55 -6.22 -7.90
C TRP A 552 19.22 -6.90 -7.66
N TYR A 553 18.44 -7.06 -8.73
CA TYR A 553 17.13 -7.70 -8.68
C TYR A 553 17.15 -9.00 -9.48
N ALA A 554 16.40 -9.98 -9.00
CA ALA A 554 16.25 -11.24 -9.70
C ALA A 554 14.84 -11.81 -9.52
N ARG A 555 14.36 -12.52 -10.53
CA ARG A 555 13.15 -13.34 -10.49
C ARG A 555 13.55 -14.77 -10.15
N ILE A 556 12.95 -15.35 -9.11
CA ILE A 556 13.20 -16.74 -8.72
C ILE A 556 12.44 -17.66 -9.69
N LEU A 557 13.18 -18.56 -10.32
CA LEU A 557 12.66 -19.60 -11.21
C LEU A 557 12.44 -20.92 -10.47
N GLY A 558 13.28 -21.20 -9.47
CA GLY A 558 13.20 -22.42 -8.68
C GLY A 558 13.82 -22.26 -7.29
N ILE A 559 13.23 -22.93 -6.31
CA ILE A 559 13.73 -23.00 -4.93
C ILE A 559 14.09 -24.46 -4.69
N PHE A 560 15.38 -24.71 -4.46
CA PHE A 560 15.89 -26.08 -4.40
C PHE A 560 16.74 -26.33 -3.16
N HIS A 561 16.78 -27.60 -2.77
CA HIS A 561 17.94 -28.12 -2.05
C HIS A 561 18.49 -29.38 -2.72
N THR A 562 19.74 -29.68 -2.40
CA THR A 562 20.41 -30.93 -2.76
C THR A 562 21.18 -31.44 -1.55
N PHE A 563 21.54 -32.72 -1.59
CA PHE A 563 22.57 -33.26 -0.71
C PHE A 563 23.84 -33.42 -1.53
N ALA A 564 24.86 -32.63 -1.23
CA ALA A 564 26.11 -32.60 -1.98
C ALA A 564 27.31 -33.00 -1.12
N LEU A 565 28.28 -33.64 -1.76
CA LEU A 565 29.51 -34.17 -1.16
C LEU A 565 30.70 -33.61 -1.91
N ASP A 566 31.66 -33.00 -1.20
CA ASP A 566 32.96 -32.61 -1.76
C ASP A 566 34.02 -33.66 -1.41
N LEU A 567 34.41 -34.48 -2.40
CA LEU A 567 35.42 -35.54 -2.23
C LEU A 567 36.83 -35.01 -1.97
N SER A 568 37.08 -33.71 -2.12
CA SER A 568 38.38 -33.11 -1.79
C SER A 568 38.62 -32.91 -0.29
N GLN A 569 37.58 -33.03 0.54
CA GLN A 569 37.65 -32.80 1.97
C GLN A 569 37.82 -34.12 2.76
N PRO A 570 38.70 -34.18 3.79
CA PRO A 570 38.82 -35.36 4.64
C PRO A 570 37.54 -35.59 5.46
N GLY A 571 37.06 -36.84 5.51
CA GLY A 571 35.82 -37.19 6.22
C GLY A 571 34.53 -36.74 5.52
N ALA A 572 34.56 -36.62 4.19
CA ALA A 572 33.46 -36.11 3.38
C ALA A 572 32.13 -36.85 3.66
N SER A 573 31.11 -36.09 4.05
CA SER A 573 29.73 -36.54 4.21
C SER A 573 28.79 -35.67 3.37
N PHE A 574 27.65 -36.22 2.96
CA PHE A 574 26.64 -35.43 2.27
C PHE A 574 26.14 -34.29 3.17
N LYS A 575 26.21 -33.06 2.66
CA LYS A 575 25.69 -31.86 3.30
C LYS A 575 24.52 -31.32 2.50
N ARG A 576 23.51 -30.82 3.20
CA ARG A 576 22.38 -30.13 2.58
C ARG A 576 22.85 -28.76 2.08
N VAL A 577 22.60 -28.49 0.80
CA VAL A 577 22.90 -27.21 0.14
C VAL A 577 21.58 -26.65 -0.38
N GLU A 578 21.24 -25.42 0.01
CA GLU A 578 19.98 -24.74 -0.34
C GLU A 578 20.27 -23.56 -1.24
N PHE A 579 19.53 -23.44 -2.35
CA PHE A 579 19.82 -22.44 -3.36
C PHE A 579 18.58 -22.07 -4.17
N LEU A 580 18.64 -20.87 -4.75
CA LEU A 580 17.63 -20.31 -5.63
C LEU A 580 18.21 -20.30 -7.04
N TRP A 581 17.47 -20.84 -8.00
CA TRP A 581 17.74 -20.60 -9.41
C TRP A 581 17.00 -19.34 -9.83
N VAL A 582 17.72 -18.37 -10.41
CA VAL A 582 17.19 -17.03 -10.67
C VAL A 582 17.50 -16.54 -12.08
N ARG A 583 16.63 -15.66 -12.58
CA ARG A 583 16.85 -14.84 -13.77
C ARG A 583 17.10 -13.39 -13.34
N TRP A 584 18.20 -12.81 -13.79
CA TRP A 584 18.62 -11.47 -13.37
C TRP A 584 17.95 -10.37 -14.19
N PHE A 585 17.59 -9.29 -13.51
CA PHE A 585 17.27 -8.04 -14.15
C PHE A 585 18.56 -7.23 -14.36
N GLY A 586 18.78 -6.74 -15.57
CA GLY A 586 19.82 -5.77 -15.89
C GLY A 586 19.42 -4.37 -15.41
N ASN A 587 20.39 -3.64 -14.85
CA ASN A 587 20.21 -2.24 -14.50
C ASN A 587 20.31 -1.39 -15.77
N GLU A 588 19.16 -0.96 -16.28
CA GLU A 588 19.12 0.12 -17.23
C GLU A 588 19.23 1.45 -16.46
N LYS A 589 20.24 2.28 -16.77
CA LYS A 589 20.49 3.54 -16.05
C LYS A 589 19.47 4.65 -16.34
N TYR A 590 18.33 4.33 -16.95
CA TYR A 590 17.38 5.32 -17.44
C TYR A 590 16.27 5.59 -16.43
N ARG A 591 16.15 6.85 -15.98
CA ARG A 591 14.91 7.36 -15.39
C ARG A 591 14.14 8.02 -16.53
N ASP A 592 12.92 7.56 -16.78
CA ASP A 592 11.99 8.23 -17.69
C ASP A 592 11.13 9.26 -16.93
N GLY A 593 10.12 9.83 -17.59
CA GLY A 593 9.20 10.79 -16.98
C GLY A 593 8.35 10.23 -15.84
N ALA A 594 8.34 8.90 -15.63
CA ALA A 594 7.64 8.27 -14.51
C ALA A 594 8.41 8.42 -13.19
N GLY A 595 9.72 8.70 -13.25
CA GLY A 595 10.61 8.93 -12.11
C GLY A 595 10.82 7.74 -11.15
N LEU A 596 10.37 6.54 -11.52
CA LEU A 596 10.68 5.28 -10.84
C LEU A 596 11.98 4.67 -11.39
N ALA A 597 12.61 3.80 -10.60
CA ALA A 597 13.74 3.01 -11.08
C ALA A 597 13.24 1.95 -12.06
N ARG A 598 13.87 1.84 -13.22
CA ARG A 598 13.49 0.92 -14.30
C ARG A 598 14.55 -0.16 -14.48
N VAL A 599 14.11 -1.37 -14.75
CA VAL A 599 14.94 -2.55 -15.01
C VAL A 599 14.35 -3.37 -16.16
N ALA A 600 15.16 -4.18 -16.81
CA ALA A 600 14.72 -5.14 -17.84
C ALA A 600 15.37 -6.50 -17.56
N PHE A 601 14.82 -7.59 -18.08
CA PHE A 601 15.55 -8.86 -18.05
C PHE A 601 16.82 -8.73 -18.89
N MET A 602 17.90 -9.36 -18.44
CA MET A 602 19.10 -9.49 -19.27
C MET A 602 18.79 -10.39 -20.47
N ASP A 603 19.47 -10.14 -21.60
CA ASP A 603 19.38 -10.97 -22.80
C ASP A 603 19.53 -12.45 -22.42
N PRO A 604 18.55 -13.33 -22.71
CA PRO A 604 18.61 -14.73 -22.30
C PRO A 604 19.84 -15.48 -22.83
N MET A 605 20.48 -14.99 -23.89
CA MET A 605 21.72 -15.54 -24.46
C MET A 605 23.00 -14.96 -23.84
N ALA A 606 22.90 -13.89 -23.06
CA ALA A 606 24.06 -13.26 -22.44
C ALA A 606 24.61 -14.09 -21.27
N ALA A 607 25.94 -14.07 -21.14
CA ALA A 607 26.61 -14.60 -19.96
C ALA A 607 26.12 -13.84 -18.73
N GLY A 608 25.59 -14.56 -17.74
CA GLY A 608 25.15 -13.97 -16.47
C GLY A 608 23.64 -13.76 -16.31
N SER A 609 22.85 -13.92 -17.37
CA SER A 609 21.39 -13.73 -17.31
C SER A 609 20.66 -14.68 -16.36
N PHE A 610 21.22 -15.88 -16.20
CA PHE A 610 20.77 -16.88 -15.24
C PHE A 610 21.89 -17.22 -14.25
N GLY A 611 21.50 -17.48 -12.99
CA GLY A 611 22.45 -17.83 -11.94
C GLY A 611 21.82 -18.49 -10.72
N PHE A 612 22.67 -18.75 -9.73
CA PHE A 612 22.29 -19.35 -8.47
C PHE A 612 22.58 -18.40 -7.31
N VAL A 613 21.64 -18.27 -6.39
CA VAL A 613 21.73 -17.39 -5.23
C VAL A 613 21.48 -18.20 -3.96
N SER A 614 22.35 -18.05 -2.97
CA SER A 614 22.08 -18.59 -1.63
C SER A 614 20.95 -17.79 -0.99
N PRO A 615 19.90 -18.42 -0.42
CA PRO A 615 18.82 -17.71 0.28
C PRO A 615 19.33 -16.77 1.38
N ARG A 616 20.51 -17.06 1.95
CA ARG A 616 21.20 -16.23 2.97
C ARG A 616 21.60 -14.84 2.48
N LYS A 617 21.82 -14.69 1.17
CA LYS A 617 22.24 -13.42 0.54
C LYS A 617 21.05 -12.54 0.16
N VAL A 618 19.83 -13.09 0.17
CA VAL A 618 18.63 -12.33 -0.17
C VAL A 618 18.29 -11.38 0.96
N ILE A 619 18.11 -10.10 0.62
CA ILE A 619 17.73 -9.09 1.61
C ILE A 619 16.25 -9.26 1.95
N ARG A 620 15.40 -9.31 0.91
CA ARG A 620 13.94 -9.29 0.99
C ARG A 620 13.32 -9.56 -0.39
N ALA A 621 12.00 -9.80 -0.44
CA ALA A 621 11.24 -9.76 -1.69
C ALA A 621 11.21 -8.34 -2.28
N SER A 622 11.12 -8.23 -3.61
CA SER A 622 10.96 -6.95 -4.32
C SER A 622 9.58 -6.85 -4.96
N HIS A 623 9.03 -5.63 -5.03
CA HIS A 623 7.80 -5.37 -5.78
C HIS A 623 8.14 -4.74 -7.12
N ILE A 624 8.18 -5.58 -8.15
CA ILE A 624 8.55 -5.20 -9.51
C ILE A 624 7.30 -5.28 -10.39
N ASN A 625 6.93 -4.18 -11.03
CA ASN A 625 5.72 -4.07 -11.83
C ASN A 625 6.05 -3.82 -13.30
N PRO A 626 5.28 -4.38 -14.25
CA PRO A 626 5.44 -4.04 -15.65
C PRO A 626 5.37 -2.53 -15.91
N ALA A 627 6.24 -2.03 -16.79
CA ALA A 627 6.16 -0.67 -17.31
C ALA A 627 5.22 -0.65 -18.53
N PHE A 628 3.92 -0.72 -18.28
CA PHE A 628 2.87 -1.00 -19.28
C PHE A 628 2.94 -0.12 -20.54
N HIS A 629 3.39 1.13 -20.43
CA HIS A 629 3.55 2.05 -21.55
C HIS A 629 4.45 1.51 -22.67
N TYR A 630 5.49 0.75 -22.32
CA TYR A 630 6.48 0.25 -23.28
C TYR A 630 6.09 -1.08 -23.92
N GLY A 631 4.97 -1.68 -23.51
CA GLY A 631 4.51 -2.95 -24.03
C GLY A 631 5.42 -4.13 -23.69
N ARG A 632 5.18 -5.24 -24.38
CA ARG A 632 5.99 -6.45 -24.31
C ARG A 632 7.20 -6.36 -25.23
N ASP A 633 8.27 -7.05 -24.86
CA ASP A 633 9.53 -6.99 -25.59
C ASP A 633 9.36 -7.64 -26.98
N PRO A 634 9.51 -6.88 -28.08
CA PRO A 634 9.39 -7.44 -29.42
C PRO A 634 10.61 -8.27 -29.82
N GLN A 635 11.76 -8.09 -29.14
CA GLN A 635 13.01 -8.79 -29.44
C GLN A 635 12.98 -10.24 -28.95
N TRP A 636 12.31 -10.50 -27.83
CA TRP A 636 12.19 -11.80 -27.19
C TRP A 636 10.73 -12.21 -27.10
N PRO A 637 10.14 -12.66 -28.22
CA PRO A 637 8.75 -13.08 -28.24
C PRO A 637 8.53 -14.32 -27.37
N SER A 638 7.29 -14.51 -26.91
CA SER A 638 6.87 -15.68 -26.12
C SER A 638 7.37 -16.98 -26.75
N GLY A 639 8.06 -17.78 -25.93
CA GLY A 639 8.62 -19.07 -26.34
C GLY A 639 10.11 -19.04 -26.69
N THR A 640 10.80 -17.92 -26.43
CA THR A 640 12.27 -17.85 -26.54
C THR A 640 12.94 -18.66 -25.42
N THR A 641 12.34 -18.65 -24.23
CA THR A 641 12.70 -19.56 -23.14
C THR A 641 11.45 -20.02 -22.40
N PHE A 642 11.47 -21.24 -21.85
CA PHE A 642 10.33 -21.78 -21.11
C PHE A 642 10.01 -21.01 -19.80
N VAL A 643 10.89 -20.11 -19.37
CA VAL A 643 10.74 -19.34 -18.12
C VAL A 643 10.06 -17.98 -18.30
N GLU A 644 9.69 -17.63 -19.53
CA GLU A 644 8.95 -16.41 -19.86
C GLU A 644 7.52 -16.43 -19.35
N GLU A 645 6.92 -15.25 -19.22
CA GLU A 645 5.47 -15.13 -19.06
C GLU A 645 4.73 -15.67 -20.30
N GLU A 646 3.51 -16.19 -20.15
CA GLU A 646 2.71 -16.80 -21.23
C GLU A 646 2.56 -15.88 -22.47
N GLY A 647 2.58 -14.56 -22.27
CA GLY A 647 2.53 -13.55 -23.34
C GLY A 647 3.88 -13.01 -23.82
N GLY A 648 5.01 -13.55 -23.37
CA GLY A 648 6.35 -12.97 -23.50
C GLY A 648 6.63 -11.93 -22.42
N ASP A 649 7.90 -11.56 -22.20
CA ASP A 649 8.24 -10.62 -21.13
C ASP A 649 7.88 -9.17 -21.48
N TRP A 650 7.79 -8.32 -20.45
CA TRP A 650 7.67 -6.88 -20.65
C TRP A 650 9.01 -6.27 -21.02
N THR A 651 9.01 -5.28 -21.92
CA THR A 651 10.24 -4.58 -22.33
C THR A 651 10.96 -4.00 -21.12
N TYR A 652 10.20 -3.41 -20.20
CA TYR A 652 10.73 -2.86 -18.95
C TYR A 652 9.79 -3.12 -17.77
N TYR A 653 10.38 -3.04 -16.58
CA TYR A 653 9.71 -3.14 -15.31
C TYR A 653 10.14 -1.99 -14.39
N TYR A 654 9.23 -1.51 -13.55
CA TYR A 654 9.53 -0.53 -12.51
C TYR A 654 9.70 -1.20 -11.15
N VAL A 655 10.74 -0.79 -10.44
CA VAL A 655 10.94 -1.17 -9.04
C VAL A 655 10.19 -0.21 -8.13
N ASN A 656 9.23 -0.77 -7.39
CA ASN A 656 8.42 -0.01 -6.45
C ASN A 656 9.10 0.08 -5.07
N HIS A 657 9.95 1.08 -4.91
CA HIS A 657 10.60 1.37 -3.64
C HIS A 657 9.68 2.03 -2.58
N HIS A 658 8.44 2.38 -2.95
CA HIS A 658 7.43 2.93 -2.04
C HIS A 658 6.38 1.91 -1.58
N VAL A 659 6.58 0.63 -1.90
CA VAL A 659 5.63 -0.45 -1.59
C VAL A 659 5.38 -0.60 -0.08
N ASP A 660 6.39 -0.32 0.73
CA ASP A 660 6.26 -0.16 2.16
C ASP A 660 7.35 0.74 2.73
N ARG A 661 7.21 1.05 4.02
CA ARG A 661 8.07 1.97 4.78
C ARG A 661 9.51 1.48 4.86
N ASP A 662 9.69 0.18 5.03
CA ASP A 662 11.00 -0.42 5.16
C ASP A 662 11.73 -0.42 3.82
N MET A 663 11.02 -0.76 2.75
CA MET A 663 11.55 -0.68 1.38
C MET A 663 12.07 0.73 1.12
N TYR A 664 11.26 1.76 1.36
CA TYR A 664 11.67 3.15 1.16
C TYR A 664 12.92 3.52 1.96
N MET A 665 13.00 3.14 3.23
CA MET A 665 14.16 3.40 4.09
C MET A 665 15.42 2.64 3.65
N ARG A 666 15.33 1.56 2.86
CA ARG A 666 16.51 0.89 2.26
C ARG A 666 17.12 1.71 1.13
N TYR A 667 16.29 2.37 0.31
CA TYR A 667 16.77 3.23 -0.79
C TYR A 667 17.18 4.61 -0.32
N ARG A 668 16.46 5.15 0.66
CA ARG A 668 16.77 6.44 1.30
C ARG A 668 18.05 6.36 2.15
N GLY A 669 18.19 5.29 2.93
CA GLY A 669 19.21 5.17 3.97
C GLY A 669 18.74 5.69 5.34
N GLY A 670 19.62 5.60 6.35
CA GLY A 670 19.35 6.00 7.73
C GLY A 670 18.53 5.01 8.57
N GLY A 671 18.11 3.88 8.00
CA GLY A 671 17.44 2.81 8.73
C GLY A 671 18.42 1.98 9.56
N ILE A 672 18.06 1.64 10.79
CA ILE A 672 18.92 0.84 11.69
C ILE A 672 19.12 -0.55 11.09
N GLY A 673 20.39 -0.97 10.91
CA GLY A 673 20.74 -2.27 10.33
C GLY A 673 20.58 -2.36 8.81
N HIS A 674 20.23 -1.27 8.12
CA HIS A 674 20.31 -1.19 6.66
C HIS A 674 21.75 -0.95 6.23
N GLN A 675 22.15 -1.48 5.08
CA GLN A 675 23.41 -1.09 4.46
C GLN A 675 23.33 0.42 4.14
N ASN A 676 24.30 1.20 4.61
CA ASN A 676 24.30 2.65 4.42
C ASN A 676 24.25 2.98 2.93
N THR A 677 23.12 3.55 2.47
CA THR A 677 22.91 4.12 1.14
C THR A 677 22.90 5.66 1.16
N CYS A 678 23.22 6.24 2.33
CA CYS A 678 23.06 7.66 2.67
C CYS A 678 23.73 8.64 1.68
N ASP A 679 24.77 8.22 0.96
CA ASP A 679 25.54 9.10 0.08
C ASP A 679 24.89 9.36 -1.29
N ILE A 680 23.78 8.69 -1.64
CA ILE A 680 23.21 8.71 -3.00
C ILE A 680 21.97 9.64 -3.14
N GLN A 681 21.26 9.97 -2.06
CA GLN A 681 19.94 10.65 -2.16
C GLN A 681 19.80 12.01 -1.48
N SER A 682 20.67 12.44 -0.56
CA SER A 682 20.49 13.75 0.10
C SER A 682 20.58 14.93 -0.89
N GLU A 683 21.28 14.76 -2.03
CA GLU A 683 21.30 15.74 -3.12
C GLU A 683 20.12 15.60 -4.10
N LYS A 684 19.43 14.45 -4.18
CA LYS A 684 18.31 14.22 -5.13
C LYS A 684 16.98 14.83 -4.67
N LEU A 685 16.74 14.93 -3.35
CA LEU A 685 15.62 15.72 -2.83
C LEU A 685 15.87 17.22 -3.04
N ALA A 686 17.12 17.68 -2.90
CA ALA A 686 17.52 19.06 -3.12
C ALA A 686 17.47 19.47 -4.61
N ALA A 687 17.83 18.55 -5.52
CA ALA A 687 17.89 18.81 -6.97
C ALA A 687 16.54 18.70 -7.71
N ALA A 688 15.46 18.26 -7.04
CA ALA A 688 14.12 18.13 -7.64
C ALA A 688 13.19 19.33 -7.35
N VAL A 689 13.72 20.41 -6.78
CA VAL A 689 13.14 21.74 -6.97
C VAL A 689 13.78 22.25 -8.26
N PRO A 690 13.04 22.45 -9.36
CA PRO A 690 13.62 23.16 -10.50
C PRO A 690 14.14 24.50 -9.98
N ALA A 691 15.45 24.73 -10.08
CA ALA A 691 16.07 26.04 -9.82
C ALA A 691 15.59 27.11 -10.82
N GLU A 692 14.69 26.74 -11.74
CA GLU A 692 13.98 27.62 -12.67
C GLU A 692 12.46 27.42 -12.55
N ILE A 693 11.88 27.75 -11.39
CA ILE A 693 10.59 28.46 -11.38
C ILE A 693 10.90 29.79 -10.70
N SER A 694 11.54 30.68 -11.46
CA SER A 694 11.68 32.08 -11.11
C SER A 694 10.30 32.61 -10.72
N ASP A 695 10.25 33.34 -9.60
CA ASP A 695 9.18 34.25 -9.23
C ASP A 695 8.84 35.14 -10.44
N GLY A 696 7.89 34.68 -11.23
CA GLY A 696 7.13 35.45 -12.19
C GLY A 696 5.73 35.61 -11.64
N ALA A 697 5.61 36.07 -10.39
CA ALA A 697 4.38 36.62 -9.87
C ALA A 697 4.08 37.90 -10.67
N HIS A 698 3.47 37.74 -11.84
CA HIS A 698 2.57 38.77 -12.30
C HIS A 698 1.35 38.70 -11.40
N ASP A 699 1.16 39.75 -10.61
CA ASP A 699 -0.09 40.05 -9.90
C ASP A 699 -1.24 40.03 -10.91
N VAL A 700 -1.83 38.85 -11.12
CA VAL A 700 -3.17 38.74 -11.67
C VAL A 700 -4.06 38.69 -10.45
N GLU A 701 -4.67 39.84 -10.14
CA GLU A 701 -5.83 39.90 -9.24
C GLU A 701 -6.81 38.81 -9.67
N MET A 702 -6.88 37.73 -8.90
CA MET A 702 -7.90 36.71 -9.04
C MET A 702 -9.22 37.33 -8.62
N ALA A 703 -9.90 37.98 -9.56
CA ALA A 703 -11.32 38.30 -9.46
C ALA A 703 -12.09 36.97 -9.44
N GLY A 704 -12.22 36.39 -8.25
CA GLY A 704 -13.04 35.21 -8.03
C GLY A 704 -14.49 35.54 -8.33
N THR A 705 -15.03 34.92 -9.38
CA THR A 705 -16.48 34.72 -9.47
C THR A 705 -16.85 33.75 -8.35
N ILE A 706 -17.31 34.32 -7.24
CA ILE A 706 -17.91 33.59 -6.12
C ILE A 706 -19.20 32.98 -6.65
N GLY A 707 -19.11 31.76 -7.17
CA GLY A 707 -20.23 30.84 -7.12
C GLY A 707 -20.39 30.43 -5.67
N GLU A 708 -21.36 31.02 -4.96
CA GLU A 708 -21.84 30.47 -3.70
C GLU A 708 -22.37 29.06 -3.99
N GLU A 709 -21.52 28.03 -3.80
CA GLU A 709 -22.05 26.70 -3.56
C GLU A 709 -22.74 26.75 -2.19
N PRO A 710 -24.06 26.45 -2.10
CA PRO A 710 -24.67 26.25 -0.80
C PRO A 710 -23.92 25.10 -0.15
N GLY A 711 -23.45 25.33 1.08
CA GLY A 711 -22.67 24.35 1.82
C GLY A 711 -23.33 22.98 1.73
N GLU A 712 -22.72 22.07 0.97
CA GLU A 712 -23.00 20.66 1.11
C GLU A 712 -22.56 20.30 2.52
N GLU A 713 -23.52 20.27 3.44
CA GLU A 713 -23.43 19.39 4.59
C GLU A 713 -22.93 18.04 4.06
N PRO A 714 -21.94 17.41 4.71
CA PRO A 714 -21.90 15.96 4.63
C PRO A 714 -23.20 15.55 5.29
N ALA A 715 -24.23 15.27 4.47
CA ALA A 715 -25.37 14.52 4.92
C ALA A 715 -24.76 13.34 5.67
N ALA A 716 -24.99 13.30 6.98
CA ALA A 716 -24.78 12.10 7.75
C ALA A 716 -25.29 10.97 6.86
N ALA A 717 -24.45 9.97 6.60
CA ALA A 717 -24.97 8.71 6.14
C ALA A 717 -25.97 8.28 7.24
N ALA A 718 -27.22 8.68 7.09
CA ALA A 718 -28.34 7.93 7.56
C ALA A 718 -28.23 6.63 6.76
N GLU A 719 -27.42 5.71 7.30
CA GLU A 719 -27.71 4.29 7.22
C GLU A 719 -29.06 4.10 7.94
N ASP A 720 -30.12 4.55 7.28
CA ASP A 720 -31.47 4.05 7.46
C ASP A 720 -31.80 3.29 6.18
N GLU A 721 -31.13 2.14 6.04
CA GLU A 721 -31.62 1.07 5.19
C GLU A 721 -32.77 0.42 5.95
N GLY A 722 -33.93 1.07 5.87
CA GLY A 722 -35.21 0.40 6.04
C GLY A 722 -35.24 -0.74 5.03
N LEU A 723 -35.24 -1.96 5.55
CA LEU A 723 -35.64 -3.15 4.83
C LEU A 723 -37.06 -2.90 4.28
N ASP A 724 -37.17 -2.69 2.98
CA ASP A 724 -38.37 -3.13 2.25
C ASP A 724 -37.96 -4.28 1.33
N THR A 725 -38.49 -5.43 1.71
CA THR A 725 -38.58 -6.65 0.94
C THR A 725 -39.43 -6.39 -0.29
N ASP A 726 -38.86 -6.52 -1.48
CA ASP A 726 -39.65 -6.96 -2.64
C ASP A 726 -38.89 -8.08 -3.34
N SER A 727 -39.54 -9.23 -3.23
CA SER A 727 -39.26 -10.47 -3.92
C SER A 727 -39.42 -10.24 -5.42
N ASP A 728 -38.40 -10.54 -6.21
CA ASP A 728 -38.66 -11.09 -7.55
C ASP A 728 -37.62 -12.16 -7.89
N ASP A 729 -38.19 -13.26 -8.36
CA ASP A 729 -37.61 -14.54 -8.66
C ASP A 729 -36.79 -14.47 -9.95
N GLY A 730 -35.56 -14.96 -9.88
CA GLY A 730 -34.65 -15.08 -11.01
C GLY A 730 -33.62 -16.14 -10.73
N SER A 731 -34.08 -17.38 -10.64
CA SER A 731 -33.27 -18.62 -10.69
C SER A 731 -32.02 -18.49 -11.57
N HIS A 732 -30.84 -18.52 -10.96
CA HIS A 732 -29.67 -19.16 -11.54
C HIS A 732 -28.76 -19.72 -10.45
N ASN A 733 -28.70 -21.05 -10.43
CA ASN A 733 -27.78 -21.86 -9.64
C ASN A 733 -26.32 -21.47 -9.89
N GLY A 734 -25.67 -20.96 -8.85
CA GLY A 734 -24.21 -20.90 -8.72
C GLY A 734 -23.85 -21.13 -7.26
N ARG A 735 -23.47 -22.36 -6.92
CA ARG A 735 -23.04 -22.75 -5.57
C ARG A 735 -21.92 -21.81 -5.07
N PRO A 736 -21.92 -21.39 -3.79
CA PRO A 736 -20.78 -20.71 -3.21
C PRO A 736 -19.58 -21.67 -3.15
N LEU A 737 -18.44 -21.24 -3.69
CA LEU A 737 -17.16 -21.88 -3.40
C LEU A 737 -16.84 -21.58 -1.94
N GLU A 738 -17.01 -22.60 -1.11
CA GLU A 738 -16.52 -22.66 0.26
C GLU A 738 -15.01 -22.45 0.29
N GLY A 739 -14.54 -21.80 1.35
CA GLY A 739 -13.12 -21.57 1.56
C GLY A 739 -12.40 -22.89 1.79
N ASP A 740 -11.34 -23.11 1.01
CA ASP A 740 -10.37 -24.16 1.24
C ASP A 740 -9.68 -23.95 2.59
N GLU A 741 -10.21 -24.59 3.62
CA GLU A 741 -9.44 -25.01 4.79
C GLU A 741 -8.71 -26.30 4.41
N ASP A 742 -7.38 -26.21 4.31
CA ASP A 742 -6.47 -27.36 4.17
C ASP A 742 -6.63 -28.32 5.37
N ASP A 743 -7.38 -29.41 5.17
CA ASP A 743 -7.30 -30.65 5.95
C ASP A 743 -6.71 -31.77 5.08
N ASN A 744 -5.43 -32.07 5.32
CA ASN A 744 -4.74 -33.22 4.77
C ASN A 744 -4.94 -34.40 5.73
N SER A 745 -5.70 -35.42 5.31
CA SER A 745 -5.69 -36.73 5.94
C SER A 745 -5.19 -37.76 4.92
N THR A 746 -4.13 -38.46 5.29
CA THR A 746 -3.66 -39.69 4.66
C THR A 746 -3.51 -40.75 5.73
N ALA A 747 -4.00 -41.95 5.40
CA ALA A 747 -3.78 -43.29 5.98
C ALA A 747 -5.14 -43.90 6.36
N SER A 748 -5.47 -45.14 6.02
CA SER A 748 -4.72 -46.24 5.42
C SER A 748 -5.74 -47.32 5.04
N GLU A 749 -5.35 -48.14 4.07
CA GLU A 749 -6.03 -49.36 3.63
C GLU A 749 -6.39 -50.31 4.78
N SER A 750 -7.61 -50.86 4.75
CA SER A 750 -7.89 -52.21 5.24
C SER A 750 -9.02 -52.82 4.42
N GLU A 751 -8.71 -53.95 3.79
CA GLU A 751 -9.56 -54.80 2.96
C GLU A 751 -10.78 -55.37 3.70
N CYS A 752 -11.83 -55.66 2.91
CA CYS A 752 -12.59 -56.91 2.83
C CYS A 752 -14.13 -56.80 2.95
N ASP A 753 -14.75 -57.01 1.79
CA ASP A 753 -15.93 -57.83 1.47
C ASP A 753 -17.33 -57.62 2.06
N SER A 754 -18.24 -57.71 1.09
CA SER A 754 -19.60 -58.26 1.09
C SER A 754 -20.79 -57.32 1.34
N ASP A 755 -21.43 -56.96 0.22
CA ASP A 755 -22.86 -56.70 0.10
C ASP A 755 -23.66 -57.93 0.55
N VAL A 756 -24.46 -57.82 1.61
CA VAL A 756 -25.78 -58.49 1.74
C VAL A 756 -26.67 -57.65 2.66
N ASP A 757 -27.51 -56.81 2.06
CA ASP A 757 -28.97 -56.86 2.13
C ASP A 757 -29.72 -57.09 3.48
N PHE A 758 -30.80 -56.31 3.62
CA PHE A 758 -32.03 -56.46 4.45
C PHE A 758 -32.16 -55.78 5.84
N ASP A 759 -33.13 -54.86 5.87
CA ASP A 759 -34.19 -54.61 6.86
C ASP A 759 -33.89 -54.74 8.36
N VAL A 760 -34.03 -53.62 9.09
CA VAL A 760 -35.24 -53.22 9.86
C VAL A 760 -35.07 -51.77 10.34
#